data_AF-A0A964BDU3-F1
#
_entry.id   AF-A0A964BDU3-F1
#
_cell.length_a   1.000
_cell.length_b   1.000
_cell.length_c   1.000
_cell.angle_alpha   90.00
_cell.angle_beta   90.00
_cell.angle_gamma   90.00
#
_symmetry.space_group_name_H-M   'P 1'
#
loop_
_entity.id
_entity.type
_entity.pdbx_description
1 polymer ?
#
loop_
_entity_poly.entity_id
_entity_poly.type
_entity_poly.pdbx_seq_one_letter_code
_entity_poly.pdbx_strand_id
1 'polypeptide(L)'
;MRSSIGGPRVMLRRLREVMAEQVSAQERLDRIVVLVAANMVAEVCSVYVMRGDGTLELFATEGLKAEAVHKTSMRLGQGLVGVIAREAQPLNLPDAQSHPAFAYFPETGEEIYHSFLGVPVLRGGQTLGVIVVQNMARRTYSEEEVEALQTISIVLAEMISAGELQTLAKPGTELALQRPQRLSGRSFADGIALGHAVLHEPRVEVKKLIAEDAEAELERLDKALESLKSSVDDLMQHPGLGEGGGDHVDVLESYRMFARDRGWARRIREAINTGLTAEAAVERVQNETRAQLVRQTDPYIRERLHDLDDLANRLLRELVGWSGHPGSGELPRDAIVVARNMGPAELLDYNRERLRALVLEEGSATAHVTIVARALGIPCVGQLDSVLDLLKNGDPIIVDGTSGDVHLRPASDVENAYVDKVRMRAKRQERFQQLRDTPAVTKDGVTMTLMMNAGLTVDLPHLAETGASGIGLFRTELQFMLASNYPRIGEQEAFYSTILDAAGGKPVVFRSLDVGGDKILPYMRQAEEPNPALGWRAIRISLDRPALLKAQMRALLRAASGRELSIMFPMISELNEFDQARAIVNAEAERLKSFGHVLPSAIRLGVMVEVPALIWQIDELAGKADFLSIGSNDLFQFLYAVDRENARLSNRFDPLCVPVMRVLRDVCNAAERNNIPLSLCGELASHPLTAMALAAVGLRTISMSAAAVGPVKAMVQSLDAGKAKAFLDCMLADASCDLRKELRRFAEENGVEIDE
;
A
#
# COMPACT_ATOMS: atom_id res chain seq x y z
N MET A 1 19.20 -48.71 30.03
CA MET A 1 18.55 -47.84 29.05
C MET A 1 17.06 -48.12 29.07
N ARG A 2 16.28 -47.30 29.78
CA ARG A 2 14.80 -47.31 29.71
C ARG A 2 14.44 -46.31 28.61
N SER A 3 13.88 -46.77 27.51
CA SER A 3 13.28 -45.89 26.49
C SER A 3 12.14 -45.11 27.14
N SER A 4 11.99 -43.83 26.80
CA SER A 4 10.85 -43.00 27.20
C SER A 4 9.53 -43.73 26.92
N ILE A 5 8.60 -43.70 27.88
CA ILE A 5 7.33 -44.47 27.86
C ILE A 5 6.27 -43.83 26.94
N GLY A 6 6.63 -42.88 26.10
CA GLY A 6 5.80 -42.39 24.99
C GLY A 6 6.63 -41.51 24.08
N GLY A 7 6.81 -41.91 22.82
CA GLY A 7 7.43 -41.03 21.83
C GLY A 7 6.60 -39.75 21.61
N PRO A 8 7.15 -38.74 20.90
CA PRO A 8 6.52 -37.43 20.68
C PRO A 8 5.04 -37.49 20.24
N ARG A 9 4.69 -38.50 19.44
CA ARG A 9 3.33 -38.75 18.94
C ARG A 9 2.30 -39.07 20.04
N VAL A 10 2.69 -39.79 21.09
CA VAL A 10 1.78 -40.15 22.21
C VAL A 10 1.50 -38.91 23.06
N MET A 11 2.51 -38.08 23.27
CA MET A 11 2.41 -36.82 23.99
C MET A 11 1.47 -35.84 23.27
N LEU A 12 1.64 -35.65 21.96
CA LEU A 12 0.77 -34.78 21.16
C LEU A 12 -0.68 -35.28 21.13
N ARG A 13 -0.91 -36.60 21.02
CA ARG A 13 -2.27 -37.15 21.08
C ARG A 13 -2.98 -36.82 22.40
N ARG A 14 -2.29 -36.92 23.54
CA ARG A 14 -2.85 -36.55 24.84
C ARG A 14 -3.04 -35.04 24.97
N LEU A 15 -2.13 -34.24 24.41
CA LEU A 15 -2.29 -32.79 24.32
C LEU A 15 -3.55 -32.41 23.53
N ARG A 16 -3.85 -33.12 22.43
CA ARG A 16 -5.09 -32.95 21.66
C ARG A 16 -6.34 -33.19 22.50
N GLU A 17 -6.32 -34.22 23.34
CA GLU A 17 -7.43 -34.55 24.24
C GLU A 17 -7.67 -33.41 25.24
N VAL A 18 -6.60 -32.88 25.85
CA VAL A 18 -6.66 -31.71 26.75
C VAL A 18 -7.14 -30.44 26.04
N MET A 19 -6.75 -30.23 24.77
CA MET A 19 -7.22 -29.09 23.97
C MET A 19 -8.70 -29.19 23.57
N ALA A 20 -9.22 -30.40 23.39
CA ALA A 20 -10.60 -30.64 22.99
C ALA A 20 -11.61 -30.54 24.16
N GLU A 21 -11.13 -30.59 25.40
CA GLU A 21 -11.97 -30.48 26.60
C GLU A 21 -12.49 -29.04 26.82
N GLN A 22 -13.77 -28.93 27.22
CA GLN A 22 -14.39 -27.66 27.60
C GLN A 22 -14.05 -27.28 29.05
N VAL A 23 -12.80 -26.91 29.27
CA VAL A 23 -12.27 -26.41 30.55
C VAL A 23 -11.80 -24.96 30.41
N SER A 24 -11.60 -24.26 31.52
CA SER A 24 -11.06 -22.89 31.50
C SER A 24 -9.62 -22.87 30.94
N ALA A 25 -9.20 -21.72 30.38
CA ALA A 25 -7.86 -21.56 29.82
C ALA A 25 -6.75 -21.82 30.85
N GLN A 26 -6.93 -21.38 32.10
CA GLN A 26 -5.97 -21.65 33.17
C GLN A 26 -5.86 -23.15 33.47
N GLU A 27 -7.00 -23.80 33.68
CA GLU A 27 -7.04 -25.23 33.98
C GLU A 27 -6.45 -26.07 32.83
N ARG A 28 -6.62 -25.60 31.60
CA ARG A 28 -6.01 -26.19 30.41
C ARG A 28 -4.48 -26.04 30.43
N LEU A 29 -3.94 -24.86 30.74
CA LEU A 29 -2.48 -24.67 30.92
C LEU A 29 -1.92 -25.54 32.04
N ASP A 30 -2.62 -25.62 33.17
CA ASP A 30 -2.21 -26.42 34.33
C ASP A 30 -2.11 -27.91 33.96
N ARG A 31 -3.08 -28.42 33.19
CA ARG A 31 -3.03 -29.81 32.66
C ARG A 31 -1.90 -30.01 31.64
N ILE A 32 -1.62 -29.01 30.80
CA ILE A 32 -0.51 -29.08 29.83
C ILE A 32 0.83 -29.19 30.56
N VAL A 33 1.10 -28.36 31.57
CA VAL A 33 2.41 -28.40 32.28
C VAL A 33 2.63 -29.75 32.98
N VAL A 34 1.58 -30.34 33.58
CA VAL A 34 1.62 -31.68 34.18
C VAL A 34 1.93 -32.75 33.12
N LEU A 35 1.24 -32.69 31.98
CA LEU A 35 1.43 -33.64 30.88
C LEU A 35 2.83 -33.54 30.28
N VAL A 36 3.38 -32.33 30.16
CA VAL A 36 4.73 -32.10 29.66
C VAL A 36 5.78 -32.63 30.63
N ALA A 37 5.67 -32.30 31.92
CA ALA A 37 6.56 -32.79 32.96
C ALA A 37 6.61 -34.33 32.99
N ALA A 38 5.44 -34.98 32.93
CA ALA A 38 5.35 -36.44 32.93
C ALA A 38 5.98 -37.11 31.71
N ASN A 39 5.77 -36.57 30.50
CA ASN A 39 6.31 -37.16 29.27
C ASN A 39 7.81 -36.92 29.08
N MET A 40 8.32 -35.75 29.48
CA MET A 40 9.75 -35.43 29.40
C MET A 40 10.57 -35.98 30.57
N VAL A 41 9.90 -36.62 31.55
CA VAL A 41 10.50 -37.06 32.82
C VAL A 41 11.23 -35.88 33.48
N ALA A 42 10.58 -34.72 33.48
CA ALA A 42 11.06 -33.49 34.09
C ALA A 42 10.40 -33.31 35.46
N GLU A 43 11.15 -32.89 36.47
CA GLU A 43 10.56 -32.56 37.77
C GLU A 43 9.82 -31.22 37.74
N VAL A 44 10.13 -30.36 36.76
CA VAL A 44 9.46 -29.07 36.56
C VAL A 44 9.04 -28.88 35.11
N CYS A 45 7.84 -28.32 34.91
CA CYS A 45 7.43 -27.68 33.67
C CYS A 45 6.73 -26.36 33.98
N SER A 46 7.10 -25.26 33.32
CA SER A 46 6.54 -23.93 33.56
C SER A 46 6.26 -23.19 32.25
N VAL A 47 5.16 -22.44 32.20
CA VAL A 47 4.79 -21.60 31.06
C VAL A 47 4.75 -20.13 31.50
N TYR A 48 5.55 -19.32 30.81
CA TYR A 48 5.60 -17.87 30.96
C TYR A 48 4.94 -17.21 29.75
N VAL A 49 4.11 -16.18 29.97
CA VAL A 49 3.39 -15.47 28.90
C VAL A 49 3.79 -13.99 28.91
N MET A 50 3.96 -13.42 27.72
CA MET A 50 4.27 -12.01 27.52
C MET A 50 3.03 -11.15 27.81
N ARG A 51 3.17 -10.23 28.76
CA ARG A 51 2.19 -9.17 29.04
C ARG A 51 2.34 -8.01 28.06
N GLY A 52 1.28 -7.22 27.91
CA GLY A 52 1.27 -6.04 27.04
C GLY A 52 2.18 -4.88 27.45
N ASP A 53 2.86 -4.96 28.61
CA ASP A 53 3.93 -4.04 29.03
C ASP A 53 5.34 -4.57 28.68
N GLY A 54 5.44 -5.71 27.99
CA GLY A 54 6.70 -6.34 27.60
C GLY A 54 7.36 -7.18 28.70
N THR A 55 6.65 -7.47 29.80
CA THR A 55 7.14 -8.37 30.86
C THR A 55 6.64 -9.81 30.64
N LEU A 56 7.43 -10.80 31.03
CA LEU A 56 7.02 -12.20 31.13
C LEU A 56 6.44 -12.45 32.52
N GLU A 57 5.29 -13.10 32.59
CA GLU A 57 4.67 -13.57 33.83
C GLU A 57 4.59 -15.09 33.84
N LEU A 58 4.79 -15.71 35.01
CA LEU A 58 4.55 -17.14 35.21
C LEU A 58 3.03 -17.42 35.29
N PHE A 59 2.49 -18.13 34.29
CA PHE A 59 1.06 -18.45 34.20
C PHE A 59 0.71 -19.84 34.70
N ALA A 60 1.59 -20.83 34.51
CA ALA A 60 1.34 -22.20 34.98
C ALA A 60 2.66 -22.89 35.30
N THR A 61 2.65 -23.77 36.30
CA THR A 61 3.82 -24.58 36.66
C THR A 61 3.41 -25.91 37.29
N GLU A 62 4.16 -26.95 36.99
CA GLU A 62 4.22 -28.22 37.73
C GLU A 62 5.63 -28.31 38.32
N GLY A 63 5.74 -28.62 39.61
CA GLY A 63 7.02 -28.80 40.32
C GLY A 63 7.54 -27.57 41.08
N LEU A 64 7.41 -26.34 40.54
CA LEU A 64 7.72 -25.12 41.31
C LEU A 64 6.63 -24.80 42.34
N LYS A 65 6.89 -23.84 43.24
CA LYS A 65 5.90 -23.39 44.22
C LYS A 65 4.67 -22.80 43.52
N ALA A 66 3.49 -23.41 43.73
CA ALA A 66 2.23 -22.95 43.13
C ALA A 66 1.90 -21.47 43.48
N GLU A 67 2.35 -20.99 44.64
CA GLU A 67 2.16 -19.59 45.06
C GLU A 67 2.92 -18.57 44.20
N ALA A 68 3.86 -19.01 43.36
CA ALA A 68 4.65 -18.18 42.46
C ALA A 68 3.90 -17.81 41.16
N VAL A 69 2.86 -18.58 40.82
CA VAL A 69 1.99 -18.32 39.68
C VAL A 69 1.30 -16.96 39.84
N HIS A 70 1.33 -16.15 38.78
CA HIS A 70 0.89 -14.76 38.74
C HIS A 70 1.61 -13.75 39.66
N LYS A 71 2.65 -14.18 40.39
CA LYS A 71 3.51 -13.29 41.20
C LYS A 71 4.87 -13.06 40.57
N THR A 72 5.44 -14.10 39.97
CA THR A 72 6.76 -14.02 39.34
C THR A 72 6.65 -13.32 38.00
N SER A 73 7.40 -12.24 37.82
CA SER A 73 7.49 -11.54 36.55
C SER A 73 8.91 -11.06 36.26
N MET A 74 9.28 -10.99 34.99
CA MET A 74 10.62 -10.57 34.56
C MET A 74 10.59 -9.80 33.24
N ARG A 75 11.58 -8.95 33.01
CA ARG A 75 11.70 -8.18 31.77
C ARG A 75 12.34 -9.02 30.65
N LEU A 76 12.12 -8.62 29.40
CA LEU A 76 12.88 -9.14 28.26
C LEU A 76 14.40 -9.04 28.52
N GLY A 77 15.11 -10.14 28.30
CA GLY A 77 16.55 -10.28 28.56
C GLY A 77 16.95 -10.52 30.02
N GLN A 78 16.01 -10.54 30.97
CA GLN A 78 16.27 -10.83 32.38
C GLN A 78 16.08 -12.31 32.69
N GLY A 79 17.10 -12.98 33.24
CA GLY A 79 17.04 -14.42 33.49
C GLY A 79 17.12 -15.26 32.21
N LEU A 80 17.21 -16.58 32.35
CA LEU A 80 17.27 -17.49 31.18
C LEU A 80 15.99 -17.40 30.34
N VAL A 81 14.84 -17.29 30.99
CA VAL A 81 13.53 -17.16 30.31
C VAL A 81 13.43 -15.83 29.56
N GLY A 82 13.86 -14.71 30.16
CA GLY A 82 13.90 -13.42 29.48
C GLY A 82 14.89 -13.40 28.32
N VAL A 83 16.02 -14.11 28.44
CA VAL A 83 16.96 -14.31 27.33
C VAL A 83 16.32 -15.09 26.20
N ILE A 84 15.65 -16.22 26.47
CA ILE A 84 14.93 -16.97 25.44
C ILE A 84 13.84 -16.12 24.78
N ALA A 85 13.10 -15.30 25.54
CA ALA A 85 12.08 -14.43 24.95
C ALA A 85 12.67 -13.34 24.07
N ARG A 86 13.81 -12.77 24.44
CA ARG A 86 14.54 -11.80 23.62
C ARG A 86 15.17 -12.47 22.40
N GLU A 87 15.71 -13.66 22.60
CA GLU A 87 16.52 -14.39 21.62
C GLU A 87 15.69 -15.37 20.78
N ALA A 88 14.41 -15.55 21.02
CA ALA A 88 13.50 -16.39 20.23
C ALA A 88 14.15 -17.74 19.79
N GLN A 89 15.01 -18.29 20.64
CA GLN A 89 15.79 -19.51 20.39
C GLN A 89 15.72 -20.42 21.62
N PRO A 90 15.64 -21.75 21.42
CA PRO A 90 15.75 -22.69 22.51
C PRO A 90 17.09 -22.56 23.26
N LEU A 91 17.06 -22.77 24.57
CA LEU A 91 18.26 -22.83 25.40
C LEU A 91 18.26 -24.15 26.18
N ASN A 92 19.24 -25.00 25.92
CA ASN A 92 19.40 -26.33 26.52
C ASN A 92 20.72 -26.39 27.29
N LEU A 93 20.65 -26.43 28.61
CA LEU A 93 21.80 -26.30 29.51
C LEU A 93 21.84 -27.46 30.52
N PRO A 94 23.00 -28.08 30.74
CA PRO A 94 23.17 -29.11 31.77
C PRO A 94 23.25 -28.54 33.20
N ASP A 95 23.57 -27.25 33.33
CA ASP A 95 23.61 -26.51 34.60
C ASP A 95 23.23 -25.04 34.38
N ALA A 96 21.98 -24.70 34.66
CA ALA A 96 21.37 -23.38 34.51
C ALA A 96 22.09 -22.30 35.33
N GLN A 97 22.51 -22.64 36.55
CA GLN A 97 23.10 -21.69 37.52
C GLN A 97 24.48 -21.21 37.08
N SER A 98 25.16 -21.98 36.22
CA SER A 98 26.46 -21.64 35.65
C SER A 98 26.38 -20.61 34.52
N HIS A 99 25.18 -20.36 33.98
CA HIS A 99 25.01 -19.49 32.82
C HIS A 99 25.04 -18.00 33.23
N PRO A 100 25.77 -17.11 32.51
CA PRO A 100 25.92 -15.70 32.89
C PRO A 100 24.61 -14.90 33.00
N ALA A 101 23.59 -15.34 32.28
CA ALA A 101 22.27 -14.70 32.30
C ALA A 101 21.29 -15.32 33.31
N PHE A 102 21.72 -16.26 34.15
CA PHE A 102 20.88 -16.82 35.21
C PHE A 102 20.51 -15.72 36.22
N ALA A 103 19.21 -15.61 36.52
CA ALA A 103 18.69 -14.69 37.53
C ALA A 103 17.87 -15.51 38.53
N TYR A 104 18.12 -15.29 39.81
CA TYR A 104 17.49 -16.07 40.89
C TYR A 104 16.18 -15.41 41.33
N PHE A 105 15.10 -16.18 41.35
CA PHE A 105 13.79 -15.76 41.86
C PHE A 105 13.39 -16.60 43.10
N PRO A 106 13.62 -16.11 44.33
CA PRO A 106 13.41 -16.89 45.56
C PRO A 106 11.99 -17.46 45.74
N GLU A 107 11.00 -16.77 45.19
CA GLU A 107 9.58 -17.14 45.23
C GLU A 107 9.26 -18.42 44.45
N THR A 108 10.09 -18.83 43.48
CA THR A 108 9.85 -20.03 42.65
C THR A 108 10.36 -21.31 43.31
N GLY A 109 11.41 -21.22 44.13
CA GLY A 109 12.09 -22.37 44.73
C GLY A 109 12.95 -23.16 43.75
N GLU A 110 13.42 -22.52 42.67
CA GLU A 110 14.13 -23.18 41.57
C GLU A 110 15.58 -23.60 41.88
N GLU A 111 16.12 -23.27 43.06
CA GLU A 111 17.54 -23.46 43.41
C GLU A 111 18.06 -24.91 43.39
N ILE A 112 17.16 -25.88 43.54
CA ILE A 112 17.51 -27.31 43.57
C ILE A 112 17.59 -27.95 42.18
N TYR A 113 17.19 -27.24 41.13
CA TYR A 113 17.21 -27.74 39.76
C TYR A 113 18.48 -27.28 39.03
N HIS A 114 19.09 -28.20 38.29
CA HIS A 114 20.35 -27.98 37.59
C HIS A 114 20.15 -27.92 36.08
N SER A 115 19.58 -28.94 35.43
CA SER A 115 19.37 -28.88 33.98
C SER A 115 18.19 -28.00 33.62
N PHE A 116 18.27 -27.34 32.47
CA PHE A 116 17.27 -26.41 31.98
C PHE A 116 17.11 -26.57 30.47
N LEU A 117 15.87 -26.72 30.02
CA LEU A 117 15.49 -26.56 28.63
C LEU A 117 14.34 -25.58 28.55
N GLY A 118 14.56 -24.46 27.87
CA GLY A 118 13.51 -23.49 27.59
C GLY A 118 13.35 -23.26 26.09
N VAL A 119 12.10 -23.11 25.66
CA VAL A 119 11.72 -22.96 24.25
C VAL A 119 10.75 -21.77 24.12
N PRO A 120 10.97 -20.87 23.14
CA PRO A 120 10.08 -19.74 22.94
C PRO A 120 8.73 -20.17 22.35
N VAL A 121 7.67 -19.52 22.80
CA VAL A 121 6.33 -19.61 22.21
C VAL A 121 6.20 -18.48 21.20
N LEU A 122 6.15 -18.81 19.91
CA LEU A 122 6.25 -17.84 18.81
C LEU A 122 4.97 -17.77 17.98
N ARG A 123 4.61 -16.57 17.52
CA ARG A 123 3.60 -16.35 16.47
C ARG A 123 3.96 -15.15 15.61
N GLY A 124 3.94 -15.31 14.29
CA GLY A 124 4.25 -14.20 13.36
C GLY A 124 5.65 -13.61 13.56
N GLY A 125 6.59 -14.41 14.08
CA GLY A 125 7.94 -13.95 14.44
C GLY A 125 8.04 -13.17 15.77
N GLN A 126 6.93 -12.90 16.46
CA GLN A 126 6.94 -12.33 17.80
C GLN A 126 6.92 -13.43 18.87
N THR A 127 7.56 -13.16 20.01
CA THR A 127 7.54 -14.07 21.15
C THR A 127 6.37 -13.77 22.08
N LEU A 128 5.42 -14.70 22.14
CA LEU A 128 4.25 -14.63 23.01
C LEU A 128 4.53 -15.13 24.43
N GLY A 129 5.61 -15.87 24.62
CA GLY A 129 5.92 -16.51 25.90
C GLY A 129 7.10 -17.47 25.80
N VAL A 130 7.32 -18.24 26.86
CA VAL A 130 8.38 -19.27 26.94
C VAL A 130 7.87 -20.45 27.76
N ILE A 131 8.06 -21.67 27.26
CA ILE A 131 7.87 -22.91 28.01
C ILE A 131 9.23 -23.43 28.49
N VAL A 132 9.29 -23.91 29.73
CA VAL A 132 10.54 -24.32 30.39
C VAL A 132 10.34 -25.66 31.08
N VAL A 133 11.31 -26.55 30.95
CA VAL A 133 11.44 -27.77 31.76
C VAL A 133 12.78 -27.84 32.47
N GLN A 134 12.80 -28.39 33.69
CA GLN A 134 14.02 -28.49 34.50
C GLN A 134 14.11 -29.86 35.19
N ASN A 135 15.34 -30.28 35.51
CA ASN A 135 15.58 -31.44 36.37
C ASN A 135 16.60 -31.16 37.47
N MET A 136 16.49 -31.90 38.57
CA MET A 136 17.51 -31.90 39.63
C MET A 136 18.82 -32.52 39.17
N ALA A 137 18.77 -33.51 38.28
CA ALA A 137 19.97 -34.12 37.71
C ALA A 137 20.62 -33.19 36.67
N ARG A 138 21.95 -33.14 36.64
CA ARG A 138 22.70 -32.51 35.55
C ARG A 138 22.59 -33.39 34.30
N ARG A 139 21.80 -32.94 33.32
CA ARG A 139 21.59 -33.61 32.03
C ARG A 139 21.46 -32.59 30.92
N THR A 140 21.87 -32.97 29.71
CA THR A 140 21.52 -32.24 28.49
C THR A 140 20.34 -32.97 27.85
N TYR A 141 19.29 -32.24 27.47
CA TYR A 141 18.15 -32.83 26.77
C TYR A 141 18.57 -33.22 25.34
N SER A 142 18.04 -34.33 24.82
CA SER A 142 18.34 -34.74 23.44
C SER A 142 17.68 -33.82 22.41
N GLU A 143 18.14 -33.84 21.16
CA GLU A 143 17.50 -33.06 20.08
C GLU A 143 16.02 -33.44 19.91
N GLU A 144 15.67 -34.73 20.03
CA GLU A 144 14.28 -35.20 20.01
C GLU A 144 13.42 -34.59 21.13
N GLU A 145 13.99 -34.38 22.33
CA GLU A 145 13.31 -33.76 23.46
C GLU A 145 13.12 -32.25 23.26
N VAL A 146 14.11 -31.57 22.66
CA VAL A 146 14.01 -30.16 22.28
C VAL A 146 12.92 -29.97 21.23
N GLU A 147 12.90 -30.80 20.20
CA GLU A 147 11.90 -30.76 19.13
C GLU A 147 10.49 -31.03 19.65
N ALA A 148 10.34 -31.99 20.57
CA ALA A 148 9.05 -32.29 21.18
C ALA A 148 8.51 -31.07 21.95
N LEU A 149 9.35 -30.38 22.74
CA LEU A 149 8.94 -29.19 23.48
C LEU A 149 8.62 -28.00 22.55
N GLN A 150 9.34 -27.86 21.43
CA GLN A 150 9.00 -26.91 20.36
C GLN A 150 7.68 -27.20 19.68
N THR A 151 7.33 -28.47 19.47
CA THR A 151 6.01 -28.80 18.91
C THR A 151 4.88 -28.34 19.85
N ILE A 152 5.12 -28.42 21.17
CA ILE A 152 4.14 -28.03 22.18
C ILE A 152 4.02 -26.52 22.29
N SER A 153 5.12 -25.78 22.13
CA SER A 153 5.08 -24.33 22.14
C SER A 153 4.20 -23.76 21.03
N ILE A 154 4.04 -24.44 19.89
CA ILE A 154 3.12 -24.02 18.80
C ILE A 154 1.66 -24.12 19.25
N VAL A 155 1.30 -25.23 19.90
CA VAL A 155 -0.06 -25.42 20.44
C VAL A 155 -0.36 -24.35 21.49
N LEU A 156 0.62 -24.03 22.34
CA LEU A 156 0.52 -22.94 23.31
C LEU A 156 0.39 -21.56 22.64
N ALA A 157 1.09 -21.33 21.53
CA ALA A 157 1.03 -20.07 20.80
C ALA A 157 -0.40 -19.79 20.29
N GLU A 158 -1.07 -20.80 19.75
CA GLU A 158 -2.46 -20.67 19.29
C GLU A 158 -3.42 -20.42 20.45
N MET A 159 -3.25 -21.13 21.56
CA MET A 159 -4.06 -20.93 22.75
C MET A 159 -3.93 -19.51 23.35
N ILE A 160 -2.70 -18.99 23.45
CA ILE A 160 -2.45 -17.61 23.91
C ILE A 160 -3.06 -16.60 22.93
N SER A 161 -2.98 -16.89 21.64
CA SER A 161 -3.41 -16.00 20.57
C SER A 161 -4.92 -15.91 20.33
N ALA A 162 -5.64 -16.99 20.67
CA ALA A 162 -7.08 -17.04 20.67
C ALA A 162 -7.71 -16.16 21.76
N GLY A 163 -6.90 -15.58 22.66
CA GLY A 163 -7.35 -14.68 23.73
C GLY A 163 -7.93 -15.43 24.93
N GLU A 164 -7.85 -16.76 24.97
CA GLU A 164 -8.45 -17.59 26.02
C GLU A 164 -7.94 -17.22 27.43
N LEU A 165 -6.68 -16.76 27.53
CA LEU A 165 -6.03 -16.38 28.79
C LEU A 165 -6.32 -14.95 29.26
N GLN A 166 -7.05 -14.14 28.47
CA GLN A 166 -7.36 -12.74 28.83
C GLN A 166 -8.29 -12.62 30.03
N THR A 167 -9.18 -13.58 30.24
CA THR A 167 -10.18 -13.55 31.33
C THR A 167 -9.56 -13.63 32.73
N LEU A 168 -8.28 -13.97 32.82
CA LEU A 168 -7.53 -14.15 34.07
C LEU A 168 -6.58 -12.98 34.37
N ALA A 169 -6.39 -12.08 33.41
CA ALA A 169 -5.51 -10.93 33.55
C ALA A 169 -6.26 -9.76 34.24
N LYS A 170 -5.61 -9.08 35.21
CA LYS A 170 -6.23 -7.95 35.93
C LYS A 170 -6.68 -6.84 34.96
N PRO A 171 -7.71 -6.03 35.30
CA PRO A 171 -8.13 -4.88 34.48
C PRO A 171 -6.93 -3.97 34.17
N GLY A 172 -6.67 -3.69 32.89
CA GLY A 172 -5.50 -2.96 32.40
C GLY A 172 -4.37 -3.82 31.79
N THR A 173 -4.54 -5.14 31.76
CA THR A 173 -3.50 -6.10 31.32
C THR A 173 -3.89 -6.76 29.99
N GLU A 174 -4.22 -5.97 28.97
CA GLU A 174 -4.52 -6.51 27.63
C GLU A 174 -3.26 -7.08 26.96
N LEU A 175 -3.40 -8.23 26.29
CA LEU A 175 -2.38 -8.82 25.39
C LEU A 175 -2.06 -7.83 24.26
N ALA A 176 -0.79 -7.75 23.84
CA ALA A 176 -0.29 -6.72 22.90
C ALA A 176 -1.07 -6.64 21.57
N LEU A 177 -1.64 -7.76 21.10
CA LEU A 177 -2.31 -7.89 19.80
C LEU A 177 -3.74 -7.30 19.72
N GLN A 178 -4.35 -6.85 20.83
CA GLN A 178 -5.74 -6.35 20.82
C GLN A 178 -5.92 -4.91 21.30
N ARG A 179 -4.83 -4.20 21.63
CA ARG A 179 -4.93 -2.80 22.05
C ARG A 179 -5.34 -1.87 20.91
N PRO A 180 -6.01 -0.75 21.23
CA PRO A 180 -6.07 0.41 20.34
C PRO A 180 -4.65 0.84 19.96
N GLN A 181 -4.38 0.95 18.67
CA GLN A 181 -3.08 1.39 18.18
C GLN A 181 -3.27 2.46 17.11
N ARG A 182 -2.41 3.48 17.15
CA ARG A 182 -2.27 4.45 16.07
C ARG A 182 -0.98 4.13 15.32
N LEU A 183 -1.10 3.92 14.03
CA LEU A 183 0.00 3.80 13.10
C LEU A 183 0.05 5.05 12.24
N SER A 184 1.26 5.52 11.93
CA SER A 184 1.47 6.65 11.04
C SER A 184 2.29 6.16 9.84
N GLY A 185 1.73 6.33 8.66
CA GLY A 185 2.33 5.98 7.38
C GLY A 185 2.33 7.19 6.45
N ARG A 186 2.42 6.91 5.14
CA ARG A 186 2.40 7.92 4.09
C ARG A 186 1.02 8.00 3.45
N SER A 187 0.52 9.23 3.31
CA SER A 187 -0.68 9.53 2.53
C SER A 187 -0.44 9.27 1.04
N PHE A 188 -1.36 8.52 0.45
CA PHE A 188 -1.35 8.14 -0.98
C PHE A 188 -2.60 8.63 -1.71
N ALA A 189 -3.75 8.60 -1.04
CA ALA A 189 -4.97 9.25 -1.50
C ALA A 189 -5.73 9.86 -0.31
N ASP A 190 -6.17 11.11 -0.48
CA ASP A 190 -6.89 11.86 0.54
C ASP A 190 -8.26 11.27 0.89
N GLY A 191 -8.71 11.56 2.10
CA GLY A 191 -10.04 11.20 2.56
C GLY A 191 -10.03 10.54 3.93
N ILE A 192 -11.21 10.32 4.49
CA ILE A 192 -11.35 9.69 5.81
C ILE A 192 -12.36 8.57 5.67
N ALA A 193 -11.99 7.37 6.13
CA ALA A 193 -12.86 6.21 6.17
C ALA A 193 -12.90 5.63 7.57
N LEU A 194 -14.10 5.23 7.99
CA LEU A 194 -14.34 4.42 9.17
C LEU A 194 -15.00 3.13 8.68
N GLY A 195 -14.57 1.99 9.22
CA GLY A 195 -15.09 0.71 8.78
C GLY A 195 -14.39 -0.47 9.45
N HIS A 196 -14.46 -1.62 8.80
CA HIS A 196 -13.92 -2.88 9.29
C HIS A 196 -12.83 -3.42 8.36
N ALA A 197 -11.73 -3.89 8.95
CA ALA A 197 -10.59 -4.41 8.22
C ALA A 197 -10.96 -5.68 7.44
N VAL A 198 -10.61 -5.72 6.16
CA VAL A 198 -10.70 -6.88 5.28
C VAL A 198 -9.32 -7.14 4.68
N LEU A 199 -8.68 -8.23 5.10
CA LEU A 199 -7.38 -8.63 4.60
C LEU A 199 -7.54 -9.14 3.16
N HIS A 200 -6.84 -8.52 2.20
CA HIS A 200 -6.88 -8.89 0.78
C HIS A 200 -6.49 -10.35 0.58
N GLU A 201 -5.44 -10.76 1.28
CA GLU A 201 -4.98 -12.13 1.37
C GLU A 201 -4.99 -12.57 2.84
N PRO A 202 -6.10 -13.14 3.34
CA PRO A 202 -6.14 -13.58 4.71
C PRO A 202 -5.13 -14.72 4.92
N ARG A 203 -4.42 -14.69 6.06
CA ARG A 203 -3.60 -15.83 6.48
C ARG A 203 -4.46 -17.08 6.55
N VAL A 204 -3.88 -18.20 6.12
CA VAL A 204 -4.51 -19.52 6.24
C VAL A 204 -4.55 -19.89 7.72
N GLU A 205 -5.72 -19.93 8.34
CA GLU A 205 -5.87 -20.38 9.72
C GLU A 205 -5.69 -21.90 9.83
N VAL A 206 -4.63 -22.34 10.49
CA VAL A 206 -4.38 -23.76 10.76
C VAL A 206 -5.25 -24.22 11.92
N LYS A 207 -6.47 -24.68 11.62
CA LYS A 207 -7.44 -25.12 12.65
C LYS A 207 -7.10 -26.48 13.28
N LYS A 208 -6.37 -27.33 12.56
CA LYS A 208 -5.96 -28.67 13.02
C LYS A 208 -4.45 -28.72 13.09
N LEU A 209 -3.90 -28.75 14.29
CA LEU A 209 -2.45 -28.76 14.52
C LEU A 209 -1.86 -30.18 14.52
N ILE A 210 -2.65 -31.18 14.92
CA ILE A 210 -2.15 -32.53 15.23
C ILE A 210 -2.67 -33.52 14.18
N ALA A 211 -1.75 -34.26 13.57
CA ALA A 211 -2.03 -35.27 12.56
C ALA A 211 -2.61 -36.55 13.17
N GLU A 212 -3.58 -37.15 12.48
CA GLU A 212 -4.09 -38.49 12.81
C GLU A 212 -3.23 -39.59 12.18
N ASP A 213 -2.74 -39.32 10.96
CA ASP A 213 -1.87 -40.19 10.21
C ASP A 213 -0.74 -39.37 9.58
N ALA A 214 0.47 -39.55 10.09
CA ALA A 214 1.65 -38.84 9.60
C ALA A 214 2.03 -39.26 8.17
N GLU A 215 1.78 -40.51 7.76
CA GLU A 215 2.09 -40.96 6.40
C GLU A 215 1.14 -40.30 5.39
N ALA A 216 -0.15 -40.19 5.73
CA ALA A 216 -1.12 -39.47 4.90
C ALA A 216 -0.79 -37.96 4.79
N GLU A 217 -0.35 -37.32 5.87
CA GLU A 217 0.07 -35.92 5.85
C GLU A 217 1.37 -35.69 5.06
N LEU A 218 2.30 -36.64 5.08
CA LEU A 218 3.48 -36.63 4.21
C LEU A 218 3.10 -36.71 2.72
N GLU A 219 2.16 -37.59 2.36
CA GLU A 219 1.65 -37.66 0.98
C GLU A 219 0.94 -36.37 0.55
N ARG A 220 0.16 -35.74 1.45
CA ARG A 220 -0.47 -34.43 1.20
C ARG A 220 0.58 -33.35 0.96
N LEU A 221 1.62 -33.30 1.80
CA LEU A 221 2.72 -32.36 1.64
C LEU A 221 3.44 -32.56 0.30
N ASP A 222 3.76 -33.80 -0.06
CA ASP A 222 4.49 -34.09 -1.30
C ASP A 222 3.67 -33.69 -2.53
N LYS A 223 2.35 -33.92 -2.53
CA LYS A 223 1.44 -33.44 -3.59
C LYS A 223 1.40 -31.91 -3.67
N ALA A 224 1.29 -31.23 -2.54
CA ALA A 224 1.25 -29.77 -2.49
C ALA A 224 2.58 -29.13 -2.92
N LEU A 225 3.72 -29.73 -2.54
CA LEU A 225 5.04 -29.30 -3.00
C LEU A 225 5.22 -29.52 -4.50
N GLU A 226 4.69 -30.61 -5.07
CA GLU A 226 4.70 -30.85 -6.51
C GLU A 226 3.85 -29.81 -7.25
N SER A 227 2.62 -29.54 -6.77
CA SER A 227 1.72 -28.49 -7.28
C SER A 227 2.37 -27.11 -7.24
N LEU A 228 3.00 -26.77 -6.11
CA LEU A 228 3.72 -25.52 -5.92
C LEU A 228 4.86 -25.38 -6.94
N LYS A 229 5.69 -26.43 -7.12
CA LYS A 229 6.77 -26.41 -8.12
C LYS A 229 6.22 -26.24 -9.54
N SER A 230 5.17 -26.97 -9.92
CA SER A 230 4.56 -26.80 -11.24
C SER A 230 3.98 -25.41 -11.41
N SER A 231 3.33 -24.83 -10.39
CA SER A 231 2.79 -23.47 -10.47
C SER A 231 3.88 -22.41 -10.66
N VAL A 232 5.04 -22.59 -10.00
CA VAL A 232 6.21 -21.71 -10.15
C VAL A 232 6.86 -21.91 -11.52
N ASP A 233 6.97 -23.16 -11.99
CA ASP A 233 7.53 -23.47 -13.31
C ASP A 233 6.61 -22.98 -14.45
N ASP A 234 5.28 -23.01 -14.28
CA ASP A 234 4.29 -22.46 -15.22
C ASP A 234 4.32 -20.93 -15.23
N LEU A 235 4.43 -20.30 -14.05
CA LEU A 235 4.68 -18.87 -13.93
C LEU A 235 5.93 -18.49 -14.71
N MET A 236 7.05 -19.20 -14.52
CA MET A 236 8.32 -19.01 -15.23
C MET A 236 8.24 -19.18 -16.76
N GLN A 237 7.34 -20.06 -17.23
CA GLN A 237 7.12 -20.32 -18.67
C GLN A 237 6.10 -19.36 -19.30
N HIS A 238 5.45 -18.50 -18.50
CA HIS A 238 4.48 -17.56 -19.02
C HIS A 238 5.18 -16.57 -19.98
N PRO A 239 4.71 -16.41 -21.23
CA PRO A 239 5.40 -15.64 -22.27
C PRO A 239 5.53 -14.13 -21.97
N GLY A 240 4.99 -13.66 -20.83
CA GLY A 240 5.17 -12.30 -20.30
C GLY A 240 6.46 -12.09 -19.49
N LEU A 241 7.18 -13.15 -19.12
CA LEU A 241 8.47 -13.06 -18.40
C LEU A 241 9.70 -12.96 -19.32
N GLY A 242 9.49 -13.01 -20.64
CA GLY A 242 10.57 -12.95 -21.62
C GLY A 242 11.19 -11.54 -21.72
N GLU A 243 12.45 -11.44 -21.29
CA GLU A 243 13.49 -10.42 -21.58
C GLU A 243 13.24 -8.97 -21.08
N GLY A 244 12.49 -8.75 -20.00
CA GLY A 244 12.30 -7.40 -19.45
C GLY A 244 11.96 -7.26 -17.97
N GLY A 245 12.00 -8.33 -17.17
CA GLY A 245 11.72 -8.26 -15.74
C GLY A 245 12.88 -8.81 -14.93
N GLY A 246 14.01 -8.09 -14.84
CA GLY A 246 15.17 -8.53 -14.04
C GLY A 246 14.74 -8.88 -12.61
N ASP A 247 14.09 -7.94 -11.92
CA ASP A 247 13.64 -8.14 -10.54
C ASP A 247 12.56 -9.23 -10.41
N HIS A 248 11.57 -9.27 -11.31
CA HIS A 248 10.53 -10.31 -11.26
C HIS A 248 11.06 -11.71 -11.60
N VAL A 249 12.02 -11.81 -12.52
CA VAL A 249 12.70 -13.06 -12.84
C VAL A 249 13.60 -13.46 -11.68
N ASP A 250 14.35 -12.55 -11.07
CA ASP A 250 15.21 -12.83 -9.91
C ASP A 250 14.39 -13.28 -8.69
N VAL A 251 13.23 -12.67 -8.45
CA VAL A 251 12.26 -13.10 -7.41
C VAL A 251 11.70 -14.49 -7.76
N LEU A 252 11.26 -14.73 -9.00
CA LEU A 252 10.74 -16.03 -9.41
C LEU A 252 11.83 -17.12 -9.45
N GLU A 253 13.08 -16.78 -9.75
CA GLU A 253 14.24 -17.65 -9.64
C GLU A 253 14.54 -17.98 -8.17
N SER A 254 14.40 -16.99 -7.28
CA SER A 254 14.49 -17.19 -5.83
C SER A 254 13.38 -18.11 -5.35
N TYR A 255 12.14 -17.93 -5.81
CA TYR A 255 11.01 -18.81 -5.52
C TYR A 255 11.28 -20.23 -6.01
N ARG A 256 11.79 -20.39 -7.23
CA ARG A 256 12.15 -21.69 -7.80
C ARG A 256 13.29 -22.35 -7.02
N MET A 257 14.27 -21.58 -6.55
CA MET A 257 15.37 -22.09 -5.74
C MET A 257 14.86 -22.59 -4.38
N PHE A 258 14.01 -21.81 -3.70
CA PHE A 258 13.42 -22.19 -2.40
C PHE A 258 12.42 -23.35 -2.53
N ALA A 259 11.57 -23.38 -3.56
CA ALA A 259 10.63 -24.47 -3.81
C ALA A 259 11.35 -25.81 -4.09
N ARG A 260 12.60 -25.75 -4.56
CA ARG A 260 13.47 -26.91 -4.79
C ARG A 260 14.46 -27.15 -3.65
N ASP A 261 14.45 -26.34 -2.60
CA ASP A 261 15.33 -26.50 -1.45
C ASP A 261 14.95 -27.77 -0.66
N ARG A 262 15.85 -28.75 -0.71
CA ARG A 262 15.72 -30.01 0.01
C ARG A 262 15.76 -29.82 1.52
N GLY A 263 16.48 -28.80 2.01
CA GLY A 263 16.57 -28.46 3.42
C GLY A 263 15.26 -27.92 3.98
N TRP A 264 14.59 -27.01 3.27
CA TRP A 264 13.27 -26.50 3.65
C TRP A 264 12.22 -27.61 3.68
N ALA A 265 12.10 -28.40 2.62
CA ALA A 265 11.17 -29.53 2.57
C ALA A 265 11.47 -30.61 3.64
N ARG A 266 12.76 -30.85 3.95
CA ARG A 266 13.16 -31.78 5.01
C ARG A 266 12.70 -31.32 6.39
N ARG A 267 12.89 -30.04 6.73
CA ARG A 267 12.43 -29.49 8.02
C ARG A 267 10.92 -29.61 8.20
N ILE A 268 10.14 -29.41 7.13
CA ILE A 268 8.69 -29.59 7.17
C ILE A 268 8.33 -31.08 7.38
N ARG A 269 9.00 -32.01 6.68
CA ARG A 269 8.79 -33.46 6.88
C ARG A 269 9.18 -33.92 8.28
N GLU A 270 10.29 -33.42 8.84
CA GLU A 270 10.71 -33.68 10.21
C GLU A 270 9.60 -33.22 11.19
N ALA A 271 9.06 -32.00 11.00
CA ALA A 271 7.95 -31.49 11.79
C ALA A 271 6.67 -32.35 11.69
N ILE A 272 6.28 -32.82 10.50
CA ILE A 272 5.14 -33.76 10.34
C ILE A 272 5.40 -35.08 11.07
N ASN A 273 6.62 -35.60 10.99
CA ASN A 273 6.99 -36.85 11.67
C ASN A 273 6.83 -36.77 13.19
N THR A 274 7.02 -35.59 13.78
CA THR A 274 6.76 -35.36 15.22
C THR A 274 5.27 -35.52 15.59
N GLY A 275 4.36 -35.40 14.62
CA GLY A 275 2.90 -35.57 14.79
C GLY A 275 2.06 -34.34 14.43
N LEU A 276 2.63 -33.36 13.71
CA LEU A 276 1.91 -32.19 13.20
C LEU A 276 1.21 -32.48 11.87
N THR A 277 0.11 -31.77 11.59
CA THR A 277 -0.48 -31.70 10.24
C THR A 277 0.47 -31.00 9.27
N ALA A 278 0.28 -31.21 7.96
CA ALA A 278 1.10 -30.55 6.95
C ALA A 278 1.06 -29.02 7.07
N GLU A 279 -0.11 -28.45 7.34
CA GLU A 279 -0.28 -27.01 7.51
C GLU A 279 0.47 -26.47 8.74
N ALA A 280 0.34 -27.15 9.89
CA ALA A 280 1.01 -26.75 11.12
C ALA A 280 2.54 -26.89 11.03
N ALA A 281 3.01 -27.89 10.30
CA ALA A 281 4.44 -28.09 10.04
C ALA A 281 5.02 -26.96 9.17
N VAL A 282 4.31 -26.51 8.13
CA VAL A 282 4.73 -25.36 7.30
C VAL A 282 4.78 -24.08 8.12
N GLU A 283 3.74 -23.80 8.91
CA GLU A 283 3.67 -22.61 9.76
C GLU A 283 4.79 -22.58 10.82
N ARG A 284 5.11 -23.74 11.42
CA ARG A 284 6.25 -23.88 12.34
C ARG A 284 7.56 -23.45 11.70
N VAL A 285 7.90 -24.07 10.56
CA VAL A 285 9.18 -23.84 9.88
C VAL A 285 9.30 -22.39 9.42
N GLN A 286 8.18 -21.80 8.97
CA GLN A 286 8.10 -20.39 8.62
C GLN A 286 8.40 -19.49 9.84
N ASN A 287 7.72 -19.71 10.97
CA ASN A 287 7.91 -18.91 12.18
C ASN A 287 9.33 -19.00 12.75
N GLU A 288 9.92 -20.20 12.78
CA GLU A 288 11.31 -20.41 13.21
C GLU A 288 12.30 -19.68 12.31
N THR A 289 12.12 -19.78 10.98
CA THR A 289 13.00 -19.12 10.00
C THR A 289 12.90 -17.60 10.09
N ARG A 290 11.68 -17.07 10.27
CA ARG A 290 11.44 -15.64 10.53
C ARG A 290 12.14 -15.15 11.79
N ALA A 291 11.99 -15.86 12.91
CA ALA A 291 12.61 -15.47 14.18
C ALA A 291 14.15 -15.38 14.10
N GLN A 292 14.78 -16.25 13.30
CA GLN A 292 16.22 -16.22 13.06
C GLN A 292 16.66 -15.05 12.19
N LEU A 293 15.91 -14.75 11.14
CA LEU A 293 16.29 -13.79 10.08
C LEU A 293 15.93 -12.34 10.40
N VAL A 294 14.88 -12.08 11.20
CA VAL A 294 14.48 -10.72 11.63
C VAL A 294 15.61 -9.96 12.34
N ARG A 295 16.63 -10.68 12.84
CA ARG A 295 17.81 -10.09 13.49
C ARG A 295 19.00 -9.84 12.57
N GLN A 296 18.92 -10.26 11.32
CA GLN A 296 19.95 -9.95 10.33
C GLN A 296 19.77 -8.51 9.87
N THR A 297 20.84 -7.70 9.98
CA THR A 297 20.81 -6.30 9.58
C THR A 297 20.85 -6.11 8.07
N ASP A 298 21.27 -7.14 7.34
CA ASP A 298 21.46 -7.11 5.88
C ASP A 298 20.11 -6.96 5.14
N PRO A 299 19.91 -5.87 4.37
CA PRO A 299 18.71 -5.67 3.54
C PRO A 299 18.44 -6.82 2.57
N TYR A 300 19.48 -7.42 1.97
CA TYR A 300 19.34 -8.52 1.01
C TYR A 300 18.75 -9.78 1.66
N ILE A 301 19.12 -10.06 2.92
CA ILE A 301 18.60 -11.18 3.68
C ILE A 301 17.13 -10.95 4.08
N ARG A 302 16.75 -9.69 4.35
CA ARG A 302 15.36 -9.32 4.64
C ARG A 302 14.46 -9.50 3.43
N GLU A 303 14.89 -9.06 2.26
CA GLU A 303 14.15 -9.25 1.01
C GLU A 303 13.88 -10.75 0.73
N ARG A 304 14.89 -11.60 0.90
CA ARG A 304 14.73 -13.07 0.78
C ARG A 304 13.85 -13.73 1.84
N LEU A 305 13.74 -13.15 3.04
CA LEU A 305 12.78 -13.62 4.03
C LEU A 305 11.35 -13.45 3.49
N HIS A 306 11.05 -12.30 2.88
CA HIS A 306 9.73 -12.03 2.32
C HIS A 306 9.38 -13.02 1.21
N ASP A 307 10.35 -13.36 0.35
CA ASP A 307 10.19 -14.39 -0.68
C ASP A 307 9.82 -15.77 -0.10
N LEU A 308 10.53 -16.17 0.97
CA LEU A 308 10.27 -17.42 1.67
C LEU A 308 8.87 -17.44 2.32
N ASP A 309 8.47 -16.32 2.90
CA ASP A 309 7.14 -16.17 3.51
C ASP A 309 6.02 -16.28 2.48
N ASP A 310 6.16 -15.65 1.31
CA ASP A 310 5.17 -15.77 0.24
C ASP A 310 5.07 -17.22 -0.24
N LEU A 311 6.21 -17.89 -0.43
CA LEU A 311 6.23 -19.29 -0.83
C LEU A 311 5.58 -20.21 0.22
N ALA A 312 5.81 -19.97 1.51
CA ALA A 312 5.18 -20.74 2.58
C ALA A 312 3.67 -20.52 2.61
N ASN A 313 3.22 -19.27 2.42
CA ASN A 313 1.80 -18.93 2.33
C ASN A 313 1.13 -19.60 1.12
N ARG A 314 1.78 -19.60 -0.05
CA ARG A 314 1.29 -20.33 -1.24
C ARG A 314 1.16 -21.82 -0.97
N LEU A 315 2.16 -22.43 -0.33
CA LEU A 315 2.09 -23.85 0.06
C LEU A 315 0.92 -24.12 1.02
N LEU A 316 0.67 -23.25 1.99
CA LEU A 316 -0.50 -23.35 2.88
C LEU A 316 -1.83 -23.27 2.11
N ARG A 317 -1.93 -22.38 1.12
CA ARG A 317 -3.14 -22.24 0.27
C ARG A 317 -3.41 -23.51 -0.53
N GLU A 318 -2.36 -24.08 -1.13
CA GLU A 318 -2.42 -25.37 -1.84
C GLU A 318 -2.87 -26.51 -0.90
N LEU A 319 -2.30 -26.58 0.31
CA LEU A 319 -2.65 -27.61 1.31
C LEU A 319 -4.10 -27.54 1.77
N VAL A 320 -4.67 -26.34 1.86
CA VAL A 320 -6.07 -26.09 2.23
C VAL A 320 -7.03 -26.18 1.03
N GLY A 321 -6.50 -26.30 -0.19
CA GLY A 321 -7.30 -26.37 -1.41
C GLY A 321 -7.98 -25.03 -1.76
N TRP A 322 -7.39 -23.91 -1.33
CA TRP A 322 -7.95 -22.59 -1.61
C TRP A 322 -7.77 -22.24 -3.09
N SER A 323 -8.88 -22.28 -3.83
CA SER A 323 -8.96 -21.96 -5.26
C SER A 323 -9.60 -20.58 -5.51
N GLY A 324 -9.74 -19.76 -4.46
CA GLY A 324 -10.42 -18.47 -4.52
C GLY A 324 -9.54 -17.34 -5.05
N HIS A 325 -10.12 -16.46 -5.88
CA HIS A 325 -9.52 -15.15 -6.16
C HIS A 325 -9.64 -14.24 -4.91
N PRO A 326 -8.62 -13.43 -4.58
CA PRO A 326 -8.75 -12.38 -3.57
C PRO A 326 -9.98 -11.50 -3.88
N GLY A 327 -10.87 -11.28 -2.90
CA GLY A 327 -12.09 -10.45 -3.09
C GLY A 327 -13.39 -11.20 -3.44
N SER A 328 -13.36 -12.53 -3.58
CA SER A 328 -14.54 -13.37 -3.84
C SER A 328 -15.45 -13.66 -2.62
N GLY A 329 -15.09 -13.16 -1.44
CA GLY A 329 -15.93 -13.24 -0.23
C GLY A 329 -16.97 -12.11 -0.15
N GLU A 330 -18.04 -12.29 0.64
CA GLU A 330 -18.98 -11.20 0.94
C GLU A 330 -18.28 -10.08 1.70
N LEU A 331 -17.99 -8.97 1.01
CA LEU A 331 -17.44 -7.75 1.62
C LEU A 331 -18.46 -7.12 2.59
N PRO A 332 -18.07 -6.74 3.82
CA PRO A 332 -18.86 -5.84 4.67
C PRO A 332 -19.21 -4.53 3.94
N ARG A 333 -20.28 -3.84 4.36
CA ARG A 333 -20.72 -2.58 3.71
C ARG A 333 -19.72 -1.42 3.87
N ASP A 334 -18.83 -1.54 4.84
CA ASP A 334 -17.84 -0.57 5.27
C ASP A 334 -16.44 -1.22 5.29
N ALA A 335 -16.12 -1.96 4.24
CA ALA A 335 -14.86 -2.68 4.13
C ALA A 335 -13.68 -1.74 3.94
N ILE A 336 -12.65 -1.89 4.76
CA ILE A 336 -11.35 -1.25 4.59
C ILE A 336 -10.37 -2.35 4.23
N VAL A 337 -9.92 -2.36 2.98
CA VAL A 337 -9.03 -3.42 2.49
C VAL A 337 -7.62 -3.15 2.97
N VAL A 338 -7.01 -4.16 3.60
CA VAL A 338 -5.63 -4.11 4.05
C VAL A 338 -4.84 -5.16 3.28
N ALA A 339 -3.79 -4.73 2.60
CA ALA A 339 -2.94 -5.61 1.80
C ALA A 339 -1.48 -5.30 2.06
N ARG A 340 -0.59 -6.25 1.73
CA ARG A 340 0.84 -5.97 1.76
C ARG A 340 1.19 -5.07 0.58
N ASN A 341 0.93 -5.60 -0.61
CA ASN A 341 0.97 -4.91 -1.89
C ASN A 341 -0.29 -5.34 -2.66
N MET A 342 -0.65 -4.59 -3.68
CA MET A 342 -1.85 -4.85 -4.49
C MET A 342 -1.66 -4.31 -5.90
N GLY A 343 -2.13 -5.06 -6.89
CA GLY A 343 -2.20 -4.63 -8.29
C GLY A 343 -3.41 -3.73 -8.55
N PRO A 344 -3.37 -2.86 -9.58
CA PRO A 344 -4.50 -1.99 -9.93
C PRO A 344 -5.74 -2.77 -10.40
N ALA A 345 -5.55 -3.93 -11.05
CA ALA A 345 -6.67 -4.79 -11.47
C ALA A 345 -7.38 -5.42 -10.27
N GLU A 346 -6.61 -5.89 -9.28
CA GLU A 346 -7.15 -6.48 -8.04
C GLU A 346 -8.01 -5.49 -7.27
N LEU A 347 -7.61 -4.22 -7.20
CA LEU A 347 -8.43 -3.16 -6.57
C LEU A 347 -9.78 -2.96 -7.28
N LEU A 348 -9.83 -3.13 -8.61
CA LEU A 348 -11.05 -2.96 -9.41
C LEU A 348 -12.01 -4.15 -9.27
N ASP A 349 -11.52 -5.32 -8.88
CA ASP A 349 -12.36 -6.49 -8.61
C ASP A 349 -13.20 -6.34 -7.33
N TYR A 350 -12.80 -5.44 -6.42
CA TYR A 350 -13.58 -5.13 -5.22
C TYR A 350 -14.85 -4.32 -5.54
N ASN A 351 -15.93 -4.65 -4.83
CA ASN A 351 -17.17 -3.87 -4.95
C ASN A 351 -16.98 -2.45 -4.39
N ARG A 352 -16.96 -1.47 -5.30
CA ARG A 352 -16.78 -0.03 -5.02
C ARG A 352 -17.78 0.54 -4.00
N GLU A 353 -19.02 0.06 -3.96
CA GLU A 353 -20.03 0.61 -3.02
C GLU A 353 -19.72 0.25 -1.57
N ARG A 354 -18.95 -0.83 -1.38
CA ARG A 354 -18.61 -1.39 -0.07
C ARG A 354 -17.20 -1.04 0.38
N LEU A 355 -16.30 -0.80 -0.56
CA LEU A 355 -14.91 -0.42 -0.28
C LEU A 355 -14.81 1.04 0.18
N ARG A 356 -14.33 1.26 1.40
CA ARG A 356 -14.23 2.58 2.03
C ARG A 356 -12.82 3.14 2.08
N ALA A 357 -11.79 2.31 2.17
CA ALA A 357 -10.38 2.72 2.12
C ALA A 357 -9.46 1.54 1.77
N LEU A 358 -8.22 1.87 1.40
CA LEU A 358 -7.13 0.93 1.16
C LEU A 358 -5.95 1.24 2.08
N VAL A 359 -5.44 0.22 2.77
CA VAL A 359 -4.25 0.29 3.62
C VAL A 359 -3.21 -0.66 3.06
N LEU A 360 -2.00 -0.15 2.80
CA LEU A 360 -0.91 -0.94 2.25
C LEU A 360 0.26 -1.04 3.23
N GLU A 361 0.76 -2.25 3.51
CA GLU A 361 2.00 -2.43 4.27
C GLU A 361 3.17 -1.80 3.50
N GLU A 362 3.25 -2.12 2.21
CA GLU A 362 4.23 -1.62 1.26
C GLU A 362 3.56 -0.74 0.21
N GLY A 363 4.25 0.32 -0.23
CA GLY A 363 3.73 1.13 -1.31
C GLY A 363 4.54 2.38 -1.52
N SER A 364 4.52 2.87 -2.75
CA SER A 364 4.97 4.20 -3.10
C SER A 364 3.78 5.03 -3.56
N ALA A 365 3.94 6.36 -3.55
CA ALA A 365 2.94 7.25 -4.12
C ALA A 365 2.73 7.01 -5.63
N THR A 366 3.65 6.28 -6.26
CA THR A 366 3.71 6.00 -7.70
C THR A 366 3.33 4.57 -8.04
N ALA A 367 3.10 3.73 -7.02
CA ALA A 367 2.53 2.42 -7.20
C ALA A 367 1.18 2.55 -7.92
N HIS A 368 0.97 1.73 -8.94
CA HIS A 368 -0.20 1.84 -9.82
C HIS A 368 -1.53 1.78 -9.07
N VAL A 369 -1.60 0.96 -8.02
CA VAL A 369 -2.78 0.87 -7.15
C VAL A 369 -3.09 2.19 -6.44
N THR A 370 -2.07 2.96 -6.03
CA THR A 370 -2.23 4.28 -5.40
C THR A 370 -2.85 5.30 -6.36
N ILE A 371 -2.41 5.30 -7.61
CA ILE A 371 -2.94 6.20 -8.65
C ILE A 371 -4.41 5.88 -8.92
N VAL A 372 -4.74 4.59 -9.01
CA VAL A 372 -6.12 4.12 -9.21
C VAL A 372 -6.99 4.44 -7.99
N ALA A 373 -6.52 4.19 -6.76
CA ALA A 373 -7.23 4.54 -5.54
C ALA A 373 -7.56 6.05 -5.48
N ARG A 374 -6.59 6.90 -5.84
CA ARG A 374 -6.77 8.35 -5.93
C ARG A 374 -7.81 8.74 -6.98
N ALA A 375 -7.78 8.13 -8.17
CA ALA A 375 -8.77 8.36 -9.22
C ALA A 375 -10.18 7.94 -8.76
N LEU A 376 -10.28 6.81 -8.05
CA LEU A 376 -11.55 6.31 -7.50
C LEU A 376 -12.05 7.09 -6.26
N GLY A 377 -11.24 8.01 -5.72
CA GLY A 377 -11.56 8.75 -4.50
C GLY A 377 -11.57 7.87 -3.25
N ILE A 378 -10.83 6.77 -3.26
CA ILE A 378 -10.69 5.85 -2.13
C ILE A 378 -9.50 6.34 -1.28
N PRO A 379 -9.71 6.70 0.00
CA PRO A 379 -8.63 7.05 0.92
C PRO A 379 -7.59 5.94 0.96
N CYS A 380 -6.32 6.29 0.83
CA CYS A 380 -5.23 5.33 0.79
C CYS A 380 -4.05 5.81 1.62
N VAL A 381 -3.58 4.93 2.51
CA VAL A 381 -2.38 5.10 3.32
C VAL A 381 -1.51 3.86 3.13
N GLY A 382 -0.20 4.04 2.98
CA GLY A 382 0.70 2.90 3.08
C GLY A 382 2.07 3.23 3.64
N GLN A 383 3.04 2.34 3.49
CA GLN A 383 4.29 2.34 4.28
C GLN A 383 4.00 2.16 5.77
N LEU A 384 3.20 1.14 6.07
CA LEU A 384 2.76 0.78 7.41
C LEU A 384 3.28 -0.61 7.76
N ASP A 385 4.55 -0.67 8.18
CA ASP A 385 5.26 -1.91 8.43
C ASP A 385 4.49 -2.83 9.40
N SER A 386 4.36 -4.11 9.04
CA SER A 386 3.72 -5.15 9.85
C SER A 386 2.25 -4.91 10.21
N VAL A 387 1.53 -4.04 9.48
CA VAL A 387 0.10 -3.77 9.74
C VAL A 387 -0.78 -5.03 9.65
N LEU A 388 -0.43 -5.97 8.77
CA LEU A 388 -1.12 -7.25 8.61
C LEU A 388 -0.95 -8.18 9.82
N ASP A 389 0.14 -8.05 10.57
CA ASP A 389 0.38 -8.85 11.78
C ASP A 389 -0.40 -8.31 12.99
N LEU A 390 -0.87 -7.06 12.93
CA LEU A 390 -1.57 -6.37 14.02
C LEU A 390 -3.10 -6.41 13.91
N LEU A 391 -3.63 -6.90 12.79
CA LEU A 391 -5.05 -6.86 12.44
C LEU A 391 -5.64 -8.25 12.22
N LYS A 392 -6.91 -8.41 12.60
CA LYS A 392 -7.75 -9.53 12.18
C LYS A 392 -8.85 -9.04 11.23
N ASN A 393 -9.36 -9.94 10.40
CA ASN A 393 -10.57 -9.67 9.61
C ASN A 393 -11.71 -9.27 10.55
N GLY A 394 -12.38 -8.15 10.24
CA GLY A 394 -13.47 -7.61 11.03
C GLY A 394 -13.06 -6.66 12.17
N ASP A 395 -11.77 -6.37 12.36
CA ASP A 395 -11.36 -5.37 13.36
C ASP A 395 -11.82 -3.95 12.93
N PRO A 396 -12.37 -3.13 13.84
CA PRO A 396 -12.70 -1.74 13.53
C PRO A 396 -11.43 -0.93 13.26
N ILE A 397 -11.45 -0.16 12.17
CA ILE A 397 -10.30 0.60 11.68
C ILE A 397 -10.73 1.96 11.14
N ILE A 398 -9.94 2.99 11.40
CA ILE A 398 -10.11 4.34 10.85
C ILE A 398 -8.87 4.66 10.02
N VAL A 399 -9.08 5.12 8.80
CA VAL A 399 -8.03 5.54 7.87
C VAL A 399 -8.20 7.03 7.59
N ASP A 400 -7.21 7.83 7.99
CA ASP A 400 -7.08 9.23 7.60
C ASP A 400 -6.03 9.33 6.49
N GLY A 401 -6.53 9.24 5.25
CA GLY A 401 -5.73 9.40 4.05
C GLY A 401 -5.12 10.79 3.91
N THR A 402 -5.58 11.81 4.65
CA THR A 402 -5.02 13.16 4.57
C THR A 402 -3.84 13.35 5.52
N SER A 403 -3.92 12.85 6.76
CA SER A 403 -2.78 12.90 7.68
C SER A 403 -1.81 11.71 7.53
N GLY A 404 -2.23 10.64 6.84
CA GLY A 404 -1.47 9.38 6.77
C GLY A 404 -1.59 8.53 8.03
N ASP A 405 -2.60 8.78 8.87
CA ASP A 405 -2.81 8.03 10.12
C ASP A 405 -3.80 6.88 9.94
N VAL A 406 -3.52 5.75 10.57
CA VAL A 406 -4.42 4.60 10.64
C VAL A 406 -4.61 4.21 12.10
N HIS A 407 -5.85 4.19 12.57
CA HIS A 407 -6.20 3.78 13.93
C HIS A 407 -6.81 2.38 13.90
N LEU A 408 -6.13 1.43 14.54
CA LEU A 408 -6.60 0.06 14.73
C LEU A 408 -7.35 -0.03 16.04
N ARG A 409 -8.56 -0.60 16.03
CA ARG A 409 -9.42 -0.75 17.21
C ARG A 409 -9.52 0.54 18.04
N PRO A 410 -9.89 1.68 17.42
CA PRO A 410 -9.90 2.97 18.08
C PRO A 410 -10.83 2.98 19.30
N ALA A 411 -10.47 3.76 20.32
CA ALA A 411 -11.37 4.03 21.42
C ALA A 411 -12.53 4.93 20.96
N SER A 412 -13.67 4.83 21.66
CA SER A 412 -14.91 5.52 21.28
C SER A 412 -14.79 7.06 21.21
N ASP A 413 -13.91 7.67 21.98
CA ASP A 413 -13.62 9.11 21.93
C ASP A 413 -12.93 9.51 20.62
N VAL A 414 -11.95 8.72 20.18
CA VAL A 414 -11.28 8.87 18.88
C VAL A 414 -12.28 8.67 17.74
N GLU A 415 -13.09 7.62 17.82
CA GLU A 415 -14.14 7.34 16.82
C GLU A 415 -15.11 8.53 16.68
N ASN A 416 -15.61 9.07 17.80
CA ASN A 416 -16.52 10.22 17.79
C ASN A 416 -15.87 11.48 17.18
N ALA A 417 -14.60 11.75 17.50
CA ALA A 417 -13.88 12.89 16.92
C ALA A 417 -13.76 12.78 15.39
N TYR A 418 -13.49 11.57 14.87
CA TYR A 418 -13.43 11.32 13.44
C TYR A 418 -14.81 11.36 12.77
N VAL A 419 -15.86 10.87 13.44
CA VAL A 419 -17.25 11.01 12.96
C VAL A 419 -17.63 12.48 12.82
N ASP A 420 -17.29 13.33 13.79
CA ASP A 420 -17.54 14.77 13.70
C ASP A 420 -16.71 15.43 12.60
N LYS A 421 -15.45 15.02 12.42
CA LYS A 421 -14.59 15.47 11.30
C LYS A 421 -15.23 15.12 9.95
N VAL A 422 -15.76 13.90 9.80
CA VAL A 422 -16.48 13.46 8.58
C VAL A 422 -17.77 14.26 8.37
N ARG A 423 -18.56 14.51 9.42
CA ARG A 423 -19.78 15.34 9.34
C ARG A 423 -19.49 16.77 8.90
N MET A 424 -18.45 17.39 9.45
CA MET A 424 -18.04 18.73 9.05
C MET A 424 -17.61 18.77 7.59
N ARG A 425 -16.89 17.74 7.12
CA ARG A 425 -16.51 17.60 5.70
C ARG A 425 -17.73 17.38 4.80
N ALA A 426 -18.69 16.56 5.20
CA ALA A 426 -19.93 16.33 4.45
C ALA A 426 -20.75 17.62 4.32
N LYS A 427 -20.89 18.39 5.41
CA LYS A 427 -21.58 19.70 5.40
C LYS A 427 -20.89 20.72 4.50
N ARG A 428 -19.54 20.74 4.46
CA ARG A 428 -18.76 21.54 3.49
C ARG A 428 -19.03 21.07 2.06
N GLN A 429 -19.05 19.77 1.80
CA GLN A 429 -19.34 19.21 0.47
C GLN A 429 -20.75 19.58 -0.01
N GLU A 430 -21.76 19.51 0.84
CA GLU A 430 -23.13 19.96 0.51
C GLU A 430 -23.15 21.45 0.13
N ARG A 431 -22.43 22.30 0.87
CA ARG A 431 -22.27 23.72 0.52
C ARG A 431 -21.65 23.89 -0.87
N PHE A 432 -20.62 23.11 -1.21
CA PHE A 432 -19.98 23.18 -2.52
C PHE A 432 -20.85 22.62 -3.65
N GLN A 433 -21.69 21.61 -3.38
CA GLN A 433 -22.68 21.13 -4.35
C GLN A 433 -23.70 22.21 -4.71
N GLN A 434 -24.06 23.11 -3.78
CA GLN A 434 -24.93 24.25 -4.08
C GLN A 434 -24.26 25.26 -5.04
N LEU A 435 -22.92 25.29 -5.10
CA LEU A 435 -22.17 26.13 -6.04
C LEU A 435 -22.05 25.53 -7.44
N ARG A 436 -22.50 24.29 -7.66
CA ARG A 436 -22.35 23.55 -8.93
C ARG A 436 -22.78 24.37 -10.13
N ASP A 437 -23.99 24.92 -10.09
CA ASP A 437 -24.62 25.62 -11.22
C ASP A 437 -24.32 27.13 -11.22
N THR A 438 -23.51 27.61 -10.26
CA THR A 438 -23.10 29.01 -10.17
C THR A 438 -21.86 29.29 -11.04
N PRO A 439 -21.76 30.50 -11.64
CA PRO A 439 -20.60 30.87 -12.45
C PRO A 439 -19.38 31.11 -11.57
N ALA A 440 -18.20 30.71 -12.05
CA ALA A 440 -16.92 30.96 -11.39
C ALA A 440 -16.40 32.36 -11.77
N VAL A 441 -16.96 33.39 -11.12
CA VAL A 441 -16.63 34.80 -11.35
C VAL A 441 -16.18 35.41 -10.04
N THR A 442 -15.07 36.13 -10.09
CA THR A 442 -14.49 36.87 -8.97
C THR A 442 -15.30 38.12 -8.61
N LYS A 443 -15.08 38.70 -7.43
CA LYS A 443 -15.79 39.90 -6.95
C LYS A 443 -15.62 41.10 -7.89
N ASP A 444 -14.49 41.20 -8.59
CA ASP A 444 -14.15 42.23 -9.57
C ASP A 444 -14.57 41.86 -11.01
N GLY A 445 -15.28 40.74 -11.20
CA GLY A 445 -15.91 40.38 -12.48
C GLY A 445 -15.03 39.58 -13.44
N VAL A 446 -13.85 39.12 -13.01
CA VAL A 446 -12.99 38.23 -13.82
C VAL A 446 -13.57 36.82 -13.80
N THR A 447 -13.92 36.31 -14.99
CA THR A 447 -14.40 34.94 -15.18
C THR A 447 -13.24 33.94 -15.22
N MET A 448 -13.38 32.85 -14.47
CA MET A 448 -12.47 31.71 -14.51
C MET A 448 -13.17 30.47 -15.07
N THR A 449 -12.44 29.72 -15.91
CA THR A 449 -12.89 28.44 -16.46
C THR A 449 -12.34 27.32 -15.59
N LEU A 450 -13.22 26.63 -14.86
CA LEU A 450 -12.87 25.52 -13.98
C LEU A 450 -13.15 24.20 -14.68
N MET A 451 -12.10 23.48 -15.00
CA MET A 451 -12.13 22.20 -15.71
C MET A 451 -11.76 21.07 -14.74
N MET A 452 -12.09 19.82 -15.10
CA MET A 452 -11.63 18.65 -14.35
C MET A 452 -10.60 17.83 -15.12
N ASN A 453 -9.73 17.18 -14.37
CA ASN A 453 -8.85 16.13 -14.84
C ASN A 453 -9.58 14.79 -14.75
N ALA A 454 -9.39 13.93 -15.75
CA ALA A 454 -9.92 12.58 -15.79
C ALA A 454 -8.87 11.63 -16.39
N GLY A 455 -9.03 10.33 -16.21
CA GLY A 455 -8.24 9.32 -16.91
C GLY A 455 -8.93 7.98 -17.08
N LEU A 456 -10.06 7.76 -16.41
CA LEU A 456 -10.89 6.57 -16.54
C LEU A 456 -12.37 6.95 -16.79
N THR A 457 -13.15 6.02 -17.32
CA THR A 457 -14.59 6.23 -17.56
C THR A 457 -15.39 6.46 -16.27
N VAL A 458 -14.91 5.92 -15.14
CA VAL A 458 -15.50 6.14 -13.80
C VAL A 458 -15.40 7.60 -13.34
N ASP A 459 -14.53 8.41 -13.96
CA ASP A 459 -14.41 9.83 -13.63
C ASP A 459 -15.52 10.67 -14.26
N LEU A 460 -16.13 10.20 -15.35
CA LEU A 460 -17.04 10.96 -16.20
C LEU A 460 -18.33 11.44 -15.49
N PRO A 461 -18.99 10.64 -14.62
CA PRO A 461 -20.14 11.12 -13.85
C PRO A 461 -19.84 12.38 -13.03
N HIS A 462 -18.62 12.53 -12.51
CA HIS A 462 -18.24 13.69 -11.71
C HIS A 462 -18.24 15.00 -12.50
N LEU A 463 -18.18 14.96 -13.84
CA LEU A 463 -18.27 16.16 -14.69
C LEU A 463 -19.62 16.87 -14.53
N ALA A 464 -20.70 16.08 -14.39
CA ALA A 464 -22.03 16.59 -14.13
C ALA A 464 -22.20 17.00 -12.66
N GLU A 465 -21.67 16.21 -11.73
CA GLU A 465 -21.81 16.46 -10.28
C GLU A 465 -21.09 17.72 -9.80
N THR A 466 -19.91 18.00 -10.34
CA THR A 466 -19.08 19.15 -9.94
C THR A 466 -19.44 20.45 -10.66
N GLY A 467 -20.13 20.35 -11.80
CA GLY A 467 -20.44 21.51 -12.64
C GLY A 467 -19.20 22.11 -13.30
N ALA A 468 -18.16 21.31 -13.53
CA ALA A 468 -16.98 21.73 -14.29
C ALA A 468 -17.35 22.07 -15.75
N SER A 469 -16.62 23.03 -16.33
CA SER A 469 -16.84 23.53 -17.70
C SER A 469 -16.45 22.53 -18.79
N GLY A 470 -15.70 21.48 -18.44
CA GLY A 470 -15.24 20.42 -19.33
C GLY A 470 -14.08 19.64 -18.72
N ILE A 471 -13.42 18.82 -19.55
CA ILE A 471 -12.25 18.02 -19.17
C ILE A 471 -10.99 18.68 -19.72
N GLY A 472 -10.19 19.31 -18.86
CA GLY A 472 -8.99 20.06 -19.27
C GLY A 472 -7.75 19.19 -19.43
N LEU A 473 -7.81 17.95 -18.92
CA LEU A 473 -6.82 16.91 -19.14
C LEU A 473 -7.49 15.54 -19.01
N PHE A 474 -7.57 14.81 -20.13
CA PHE A 474 -7.85 13.39 -20.13
C PHE A 474 -6.54 12.61 -20.29
N ARG A 475 -6.11 11.95 -19.22
CA ARG A 475 -4.91 11.10 -19.18
C ARG A 475 -5.21 9.78 -19.87
N THR A 476 -4.61 9.56 -21.04
CA THR A 476 -4.89 8.33 -21.80
C THR A 476 -4.16 7.12 -21.23
N GLU A 477 -3.06 7.34 -20.51
CA GLU A 477 -2.12 6.30 -20.10
C GLU A 477 -2.71 5.26 -19.15
N LEU A 478 -3.63 5.67 -18.27
CA LEU A 478 -4.23 4.78 -17.28
C LEU A 478 -4.93 3.59 -17.94
N GLN A 479 -5.61 3.82 -19.07
CA GLN A 479 -6.25 2.74 -19.82
C GLN A 479 -5.24 1.76 -20.44
N PHE A 480 -4.07 2.24 -20.86
CA PHE A 480 -2.99 1.39 -21.38
C PHE A 480 -2.34 0.58 -20.26
N MET A 481 -2.20 1.15 -19.07
CA MET A 481 -1.59 0.49 -17.92
C MET A 481 -2.49 -0.61 -17.33
N LEU A 482 -3.81 -0.44 -17.39
CA LEU A 482 -4.79 -1.44 -16.95
C LEU A 482 -4.96 -2.59 -17.96
N ALA A 483 -4.59 -2.39 -19.22
CA ALA A 483 -4.74 -3.40 -20.25
C ALA A 483 -3.63 -4.46 -20.18
N SER A 484 -3.96 -5.73 -20.44
CA SER A 484 -2.95 -6.80 -20.50
C SER A 484 -2.09 -6.73 -21.76
N ASN A 485 -2.56 -6.04 -22.80
CA ASN A 485 -1.88 -5.85 -24.08
C ASN A 485 -2.15 -4.44 -24.60
N TYR A 486 -1.32 -3.95 -25.54
CA TYR A 486 -1.56 -2.66 -26.19
C TYR A 486 -2.94 -2.64 -26.87
N PRO A 487 -3.87 -1.76 -26.44
CA PRO A 487 -5.24 -1.74 -26.93
C PRO A 487 -5.31 -1.53 -28.45
N ARG A 488 -6.17 -2.29 -29.12
CA ARG A 488 -6.38 -2.18 -30.57
C ARG A 488 -7.07 -0.86 -30.91
N ILE A 489 -6.92 -0.40 -32.15
CA ILE A 489 -7.52 0.88 -32.62
C ILE A 489 -9.02 0.94 -32.37
N GLY A 490 -9.76 -0.16 -32.61
CA GLY A 490 -11.21 -0.20 -32.37
C GLY A 490 -11.61 -0.12 -30.89
N GLU A 491 -10.80 -0.69 -30.00
CA GLU A 491 -11.01 -0.59 -28.54
C GLU A 491 -10.78 0.84 -28.06
N GLN A 492 -9.71 1.47 -28.53
CA GLN A 492 -9.41 2.88 -28.26
C GLN A 492 -10.49 3.81 -28.81
N GLU A 493 -10.97 3.56 -30.04
CA GLU A 493 -12.03 4.34 -30.69
C GLU A 493 -13.34 4.29 -29.86
N ALA A 494 -13.76 3.09 -29.44
CA ALA A 494 -14.93 2.92 -28.59
C ALA A 494 -14.77 3.63 -27.23
N PHE A 495 -13.59 3.53 -26.63
CA PHE A 495 -13.25 4.20 -25.37
C PHE A 495 -13.33 5.72 -25.50
N TYR A 496 -12.66 6.31 -26.49
CA TYR A 496 -12.68 7.76 -26.72
C TYR A 496 -14.07 8.27 -27.12
N SER A 497 -14.87 7.50 -27.88
CA SER A 497 -16.25 7.89 -28.17
C SER A 497 -17.08 7.98 -26.89
N THR A 498 -16.98 6.98 -26.01
CA THR A 498 -17.69 6.95 -24.73
C THR A 498 -17.39 8.20 -23.89
N ILE A 499 -16.13 8.65 -23.88
CA ILE A 499 -15.71 9.86 -23.18
C ILE A 499 -16.33 11.12 -23.79
N LEU A 500 -16.31 11.24 -25.12
CA LEU A 500 -16.90 12.38 -25.84
C LEU A 500 -18.42 12.42 -25.70
N ASP A 501 -19.07 11.25 -25.70
CA ASP A 501 -20.52 11.10 -25.48
C ASP A 501 -20.91 11.56 -24.07
N ALA A 502 -20.17 11.10 -23.05
CA ALA A 502 -20.39 11.48 -21.66
C ALA A 502 -20.11 12.96 -21.37
N ALA A 503 -19.19 13.59 -22.12
CA ALA A 503 -18.90 15.01 -21.99
C ALA A 503 -20.07 15.91 -22.44
N GLY A 504 -21.01 15.38 -23.23
CA GLY A 504 -22.24 16.09 -23.59
C GLY A 504 -22.01 17.40 -24.36
N GLY A 505 -20.96 17.46 -25.18
CA GLY A 505 -20.57 18.65 -25.94
C GLY A 505 -19.66 19.64 -25.21
N LYS A 506 -19.33 19.39 -23.93
CA LYS A 506 -18.27 20.14 -23.24
C LYS A 506 -16.89 19.80 -23.82
N PRO A 507 -15.93 20.74 -23.81
CA PRO A 507 -14.58 20.49 -24.32
C PRO A 507 -13.86 19.38 -23.55
N VAL A 508 -13.18 18.51 -24.29
CA VAL A 508 -12.32 17.44 -23.75
C VAL A 508 -10.94 17.54 -24.40
N VAL A 509 -9.91 17.75 -23.57
CA VAL A 509 -8.52 17.80 -24.01
C VAL A 509 -7.84 16.46 -23.73
N PHE A 510 -7.61 15.67 -24.78
CA PHE A 510 -6.90 14.40 -24.66
C PHE A 510 -5.39 14.63 -24.65
N ARG A 511 -4.69 14.02 -23.70
CA ARG A 511 -3.23 13.95 -23.73
C ARG A 511 -2.79 12.68 -24.45
N SER A 512 -1.90 12.80 -25.45
CA SER A 512 -1.30 11.62 -26.07
C SER A 512 -0.49 10.83 -25.06
N LEU A 513 -0.22 9.56 -25.36
CA LEU A 513 0.42 8.61 -24.44
C LEU A 513 1.73 9.14 -23.77
N ASP A 514 1.66 9.45 -22.47
CA ASP A 514 2.78 9.81 -21.57
C ASP A 514 3.24 8.62 -20.72
N VAL A 515 3.85 7.63 -21.37
CA VAL A 515 4.42 6.44 -20.70
C VAL A 515 5.94 6.52 -20.61
N GLY A 516 6.53 5.80 -19.68
CA GLY A 516 7.94 5.89 -19.33
C GLY A 516 8.22 6.78 -18.14
N GLY A 517 9.44 6.68 -17.62
CA GLY A 517 9.73 7.15 -16.28
C GLY A 517 9.16 6.18 -15.24
N ASP A 518 8.18 6.68 -14.51
CA ASP A 518 7.42 6.04 -13.45
C ASP A 518 6.26 5.16 -13.93
N LYS A 519 5.86 5.34 -15.19
CA LYS A 519 4.63 4.77 -15.77
C LYS A 519 4.98 3.63 -16.71
N ILE A 520 5.18 2.45 -16.16
CA ILE A 520 5.62 1.25 -16.88
C ILE A 520 4.39 0.51 -17.44
N LEU A 521 4.43 0.16 -18.72
CA LEU A 521 3.42 -0.70 -19.35
C LEU A 521 3.84 -2.17 -19.22
N PRO A 522 3.01 -3.06 -18.66
CA PRO A 522 3.39 -4.46 -18.40
C PRO A 522 3.87 -5.23 -19.65
N TYR A 523 3.36 -4.84 -20.83
CA TYR A 523 3.64 -5.49 -22.11
C TYR A 523 4.68 -4.75 -22.97
N MET A 524 5.27 -3.64 -22.49
CA MET A 524 6.30 -2.90 -23.22
C MET A 524 7.65 -3.05 -22.52
N ARG A 525 8.63 -3.63 -23.22
CA ARG A 525 10.00 -3.67 -22.71
C ARG A 525 10.61 -2.27 -22.76
N GLN A 526 10.91 -1.72 -21.59
CA GLN A 526 11.70 -0.52 -21.41
C GLN A 526 13.07 -0.91 -20.88
N ALA A 527 14.13 -0.36 -21.45
CA ALA A 527 15.45 -0.52 -20.88
C ALA A 527 15.49 0.22 -19.53
N GLU A 528 16.16 -0.36 -18.53
CA GLU A 528 16.44 0.38 -17.30
C GLU A 528 17.29 1.60 -17.64
N GLU A 529 16.77 2.77 -17.25
CA GLU A 529 17.47 4.03 -17.41
C GLU A 529 17.89 4.54 -16.03
N PRO A 530 19.11 5.10 -15.89
CA PRO A 530 19.56 5.64 -14.62
C PRO A 530 18.72 6.83 -14.14
N ASN A 531 18.07 7.55 -15.07
CA ASN A 531 17.19 8.68 -14.76
C ASN A 531 15.93 8.62 -15.63
N PRO A 532 14.95 7.76 -15.29
CA PRO A 532 13.75 7.55 -16.10
C PRO A 532 12.94 8.84 -16.31
N ALA A 533 12.93 9.72 -15.32
CA ALA A 533 12.30 11.06 -15.40
C ALA A 533 12.85 11.94 -16.54
N LEU A 534 14.15 11.83 -16.84
CA LEU A 534 14.83 12.63 -17.86
C LEU A 534 15.01 11.87 -19.19
N GLY A 535 14.65 10.58 -19.21
CA GLY A 535 15.01 9.64 -20.26
C GLY A 535 13.96 9.49 -21.37
N TRP A 536 13.82 8.25 -21.84
CA TRP A 536 13.00 7.91 -23.01
C TRP A 536 11.54 7.70 -22.62
N ARG A 537 10.78 8.80 -22.56
CA ARG A 537 9.37 8.84 -22.17
C ARG A 537 8.48 9.64 -23.14
N ALA A 538 7.18 9.39 -23.05
CA ALA A 538 6.11 10.20 -23.62
C ALA A 538 6.25 10.44 -25.14
N ILE A 539 6.29 11.71 -25.58
CA ILE A 539 6.38 12.03 -27.01
C ILE A 539 7.65 11.48 -27.66
N ARG A 540 8.76 11.34 -26.91
CA ARG A 540 10.03 10.81 -27.43
C ARG A 540 9.87 9.35 -27.88
N ILE A 541 9.21 8.53 -27.06
CA ILE A 541 8.85 7.15 -27.44
C ILE A 541 7.94 7.17 -28.67
N SER A 542 6.96 8.07 -28.68
CA SER A 542 5.94 8.16 -29.72
C SER A 542 6.50 8.62 -31.08
N LEU A 543 7.55 9.43 -31.08
CA LEU A 543 8.28 9.88 -32.29
C LEU A 543 9.27 8.83 -32.78
N ASP A 544 9.98 8.14 -31.88
CA ASP A 544 10.88 7.04 -32.25
C ASP A 544 10.14 5.78 -32.69
N ARG A 545 8.91 5.58 -32.17
CA ARG A 545 7.98 4.51 -32.57
C ARG A 545 6.66 5.11 -33.09
N PRO A 546 6.64 5.71 -34.30
CA PRO A 546 5.46 6.41 -34.83
C PRO A 546 4.20 5.55 -34.93
N ALA A 547 4.32 4.22 -34.97
CA ALA A 547 3.17 3.32 -35.03
C ALA A 547 2.24 3.48 -33.82
N LEU A 548 2.80 3.73 -32.63
CA LEU A 548 2.03 3.94 -31.40
C LEU A 548 1.18 5.21 -31.52
N LEU A 549 1.83 6.32 -31.88
CA LEU A 549 1.16 7.61 -32.04
C LEU A 549 0.12 7.55 -33.17
N LYS A 550 0.46 6.98 -34.32
CA LYS A 550 -0.47 6.82 -35.45
C LYS A 550 -1.72 6.03 -35.06
N ALA A 551 -1.56 4.93 -34.31
CA ALA A 551 -2.69 4.13 -33.85
C ALA A 551 -3.61 4.93 -32.92
N GLN A 552 -3.02 5.65 -31.95
CA GLN A 552 -3.78 6.48 -31.01
C GLN A 552 -4.48 7.65 -31.71
N MET A 553 -3.76 8.39 -32.56
CA MET A 553 -4.32 9.52 -33.31
C MET A 553 -5.45 9.08 -34.24
N ARG A 554 -5.31 7.93 -34.92
CA ARG A 554 -6.38 7.37 -35.75
C ARG A 554 -7.63 7.04 -34.93
N ALA A 555 -7.46 6.44 -33.74
CA ALA A 555 -8.58 6.13 -32.86
C ALA A 555 -9.29 7.41 -32.37
N LEU A 556 -8.54 8.44 -31.96
CA LEU A 556 -9.10 9.74 -31.54
C LEU A 556 -9.86 10.44 -32.68
N LEU A 557 -9.28 10.49 -33.88
CA LEU A 557 -9.91 11.10 -35.06
C LEU A 557 -11.22 10.41 -35.43
N ARG A 558 -11.25 9.07 -35.39
CA ARG A 558 -12.47 8.29 -35.64
C ARG A 558 -13.51 8.45 -34.54
N ALA A 559 -13.09 8.46 -33.28
CA ALA A 559 -13.99 8.65 -32.14
C ALA A 559 -14.67 10.02 -32.17
N ALA A 560 -13.97 11.07 -32.61
CA ALA A 560 -14.54 12.41 -32.64
C ALA A 560 -15.63 12.59 -33.70
N SER A 561 -15.50 12.02 -34.91
CA SER A 561 -16.52 11.92 -35.97
C SER A 561 -17.57 13.06 -35.96
N GLY A 562 -17.18 14.26 -36.40
CA GLY A 562 -18.04 15.44 -36.45
C GLY A 562 -18.10 16.29 -35.17
N ARG A 563 -17.46 15.86 -34.08
CA ARG A 563 -17.24 16.64 -32.85
C ARG A 563 -15.89 17.35 -32.88
N GLU A 564 -15.72 18.36 -32.04
CA GLU A 564 -14.42 19.01 -31.84
C GLU A 564 -13.47 18.07 -31.09
N LEU A 565 -12.22 18.02 -31.54
CA LEU A 565 -11.18 17.18 -30.97
C LEU A 565 -9.99 18.04 -30.55
N SER A 566 -9.70 18.08 -29.26
CA SER A 566 -8.50 18.73 -28.71
C SER A 566 -7.49 17.68 -28.27
N ILE A 567 -6.27 17.74 -28.81
CA ILE A 567 -5.17 16.82 -28.49
C ILE A 567 -3.98 17.65 -28.01
N MET A 568 -3.35 17.21 -26.93
CA MET A 568 -2.17 17.82 -26.38
C MET A 568 -1.02 16.82 -26.29
N PHE A 569 0.19 17.28 -26.64
CA PHE A 569 1.41 16.47 -26.59
C PHE A 569 2.22 16.77 -25.32
N PRO A 570 2.54 15.74 -24.51
CA PRO A 570 3.43 15.82 -23.35
C PRO A 570 4.92 15.85 -23.75
N MET A 571 5.78 16.34 -22.87
CA MET A 571 7.25 16.26 -22.91
C MET A 571 7.90 16.86 -24.16
N ILE A 572 7.20 17.78 -24.83
CA ILE A 572 7.79 18.56 -25.92
C ILE A 572 8.92 19.40 -25.32
N SER A 573 10.12 19.21 -25.84
CA SER A 573 11.34 19.91 -25.43
C SER A 573 11.77 20.91 -26.50
N GLU A 574 11.44 20.65 -27.77
CA GLU A 574 11.76 21.51 -28.91
C GLU A 574 10.59 21.68 -29.89
N LEU A 575 10.56 22.81 -30.60
CA LEU A 575 9.52 23.12 -31.59
C LEU A 575 9.40 22.06 -32.70
N ASN A 576 10.52 21.43 -33.09
CA ASN A 576 10.53 20.42 -34.14
C ASN A 576 9.81 19.12 -33.72
N GLU A 577 9.83 18.75 -32.44
CA GLU A 577 9.08 17.60 -31.94
C GLU A 577 7.57 17.83 -32.10
N PHE A 578 7.10 19.05 -31.82
CA PHE A 578 5.71 19.42 -32.05
C PHE A 578 5.34 19.40 -33.54
N ASP A 579 6.20 19.92 -34.41
CA ASP A 579 5.98 19.87 -35.86
C ASP A 579 5.87 18.43 -36.39
N GLN A 580 6.71 17.52 -35.90
CA GLN A 580 6.65 16.10 -36.23
C GLN A 580 5.35 15.44 -35.73
N ALA A 581 4.96 15.69 -34.48
CA ALA A 581 3.72 15.17 -33.92
C ALA A 581 2.49 15.67 -34.70
N ARG A 582 2.46 16.97 -35.02
CA ARG A 582 1.42 17.59 -35.87
C ARG A 582 1.38 16.98 -37.27
N ALA A 583 2.53 16.72 -37.88
CA ALA A 583 2.60 16.06 -39.19
C ALA A 583 1.99 14.66 -39.16
N ILE A 584 2.18 13.90 -38.08
CA ILE A 584 1.56 12.58 -37.89
C ILE A 584 0.03 12.69 -37.80
N VAL A 585 -0.51 13.65 -37.03
CA VAL A 585 -1.97 13.87 -36.96
C VAL A 585 -2.53 14.23 -38.33
N ASN A 586 -1.92 15.18 -39.03
CA ASN A 586 -2.37 15.62 -40.35
C ASN A 586 -2.35 14.48 -41.37
N ALA A 587 -1.31 13.64 -41.35
CA ALA A 587 -1.21 12.48 -42.22
C ALA A 587 -2.32 11.44 -41.94
N GLU A 588 -2.64 11.18 -40.67
CA GLU A 588 -3.74 10.27 -40.31
C GLU A 588 -5.12 10.86 -40.63
N ALA A 589 -5.30 12.18 -40.50
CA ALA A 589 -6.54 12.85 -40.90
C ALA A 589 -6.77 12.77 -42.42
N GLU A 590 -5.75 13.08 -43.24
CA GLU A 590 -5.82 12.92 -44.69
C GLU A 590 -6.03 11.46 -45.11
N ARG A 591 -5.38 10.52 -44.41
CA ARG A 591 -5.63 9.09 -44.61
C ARG A 591 -7.10 8.76 -44.37
N LEU A 592 -7.68 9.14 -43.24
CA LEU A 592 -9.09 8.86 -42.91
C LEU A 592 -10.05 9.48 -43.94
N LYS A 593 -9.76 10.70 -44.38
CA LYS A 593 -10.50 11.38 -45.45
C LYS A 593 -10.47 10.60 -46.77
N SER A 594 -9.31 10.07 -47.16
CA SER A 594 -9.17 9.26 -48.39
C SER A 594 -9.97 7.95 -48.35
N PHE A 595 -10.22 7.42 -47.14
CA PHE A 595 -11.05 6.23 -46.92
C PHE A 595 -12.53 6.57 -46.69
N GLY A 596 -12.94 7.84 -46.82
CA GLY A 596 -14.35 8.26 -46.69
C GLY A 596 -14.88 8.33 -45.26
N HIS A 597 -14.00 8.36 -44.24
CA HIS A 597 -14.43 8.56 -42.86
C HIS A 597 -14.84 10.01 -42.59
N VAL A 598 -15.79 10.20 -41.67
CA VAL A 598 -16.18 11.52 -41.17
C VAL A 598 -15.09 12.04 -40.26
N LEU A 599 -14.56 13.23 -40.56
CA LEU A 599 -13.54 13.89 -39.75
C LEU A 599 -14.17 14.67 -38.58
N PRO A 600 -13.37 14.99 -37.54
CA PRO A 600 -13.77 15.95 -36.51
C PRO A 600 -14.17 17.30 -37.13
N SER A 601 -15.10 18.03 -36.49
CA SER A 601 -15.51 19.37 -36.97
C SER A 601 -14.38 20.40 -36.84
N ALA A 602 -13.53 20.23 -35.83
CA ALA A 602 -12.29 20.96 -35.64
C ALA A 602 -11.26 20.06 -34.96
N ILE A 603 -9.99 20.20 -35.35
CA ILE A 603 -8.85 19.52 -34.71
C ILE A 603 -7.99 20.63 -34.09
N ARG A 604 -7.88 20.64 -32.77
CA ARG A 604 -7.05 21.58 -32.01
C ARG A 604 -5.84 20.84 -31.46
N LEU A 605 -4.64 21.32 -31.75
CA LEU A 605 -3.39 20.71 -31.31
C LEU A 605 -2.66 21.63 -30.35
N GLY A 606 -2.44 21.16 -29.13
CA GLY A 606 -1.77 21.91 -28.08
C GLY A 606 -0.50 21.25 -27.57
N VAL A 607 0.22 21.97 -26.72
CA VAL A 607 1.45 21.51 -26.08
C VAL A 607 1.33 21.60 -24.57
N MET A 608 1.78 20.55 -23.88
CA MET A 608 1.99 20.60 -22.45
C MET A 608 3.32 21.29 -22.15
N VAL A 609 3.26 22.49 -21.57
CA VAL A 609 4.43 23.27 -21.15
C VAL A 609 4.90 22.71 -19.82
N GLU A 610 5.78 21.73 -19.89
CA GLU A 610 6.35 21.06 -18.72
C GLU A 610 7.88 20.92 -18.76
N VAL A 611 8.50 21.02 -19.94
CA VAL A 611 9.95 21.08 -20.06
C VAL A 611 10.40 22.54 -20.03
N PRO A 612 11.31 22.96 -19.12
CA PRO A 612 11.70 24.36 -18.96
C PRO A 612 12.18 25.05 -20.24
N ALA A 613 12.82 24.30 -21.15
CA ALA A 613 13.30 24.83 -22.44
C ALA A 613 12.21 25.58 -23.23
N LEU A 614 10.94 25.14 -23.13
CA LEU A 614 9.83 25.77 -23.84
C LEU A 614 9.42 27.14 -23.27
N ILE A 615 9.77 27.47 -22.03
CA ILE A 615 9.41 28.76 -21.41
C ILE A 615 9.94 29.93 -22.24
N TRP A 616 11.11 29.77 -22.86
CA TRP A 616 11.75 30.79 -23.69
C TRP A 616 11.35 30.72 -25.18
N GLN A 617 10.45 29.79 -25.55
CA GLN A 617 9.98 29.60 -26.93
C GLN A 617 8.45 29.70 -27.03
N ILE A 618 7.78 30.29 -26.03
CA ILE A 618 6.32 30.40 -26.01
C ILE A 618 5.80 31.28 -27.16
N ASP A 619 6.50 32.37 -27.48
CA ASP A 619 6.10 33.25 -28.58
C ASP A 619 6.15 32.51 -29.95
N GLU A 620 7.18 31.72 -30.21
CA GLU A 620 7.29 30.88 -31.42
C GLU A 620 6.29 29.73 -31.43
N LEU A 621 6.04 29.13 -30.26
CA LEU A 621 5.09 28.04 -30.10
C LEU A 621 3.65 28.51 -30.31
N ALA A 622 3.33 29.74 -29.90
CA ALA A 622 2.03 30.35 -30.11
C ALA A 622 1.68 30.53 -31.59
N GLY A 623 2.68 30.66 -32.47
CA GLY A 623 2.49 30.66 -33.92
C GLY A 623 2.22 29.27 -34.54
N LYS A 624 2.35 28.19 -33.75
CA LYS A 624 2.26 26.79 -34.24
C LYS A 624 1.14 25.98 -33.59
N ALA A 625 0.88 26.19 -32.29
CA ALA A 625 -0.10 25.46 -31.50
C ALA A 625 -1.42 26.23 -31.35
N ASP A 626 -2.52 25.51 -31.17
CA ASP A 626 -3.86 26.08 -30.95
C ASP A 626 -4.08 26.52 -29.49
N PHE A 627 -3.42 25.86 -28.55
CA PHE A 627 -3.52 26.14 -27.12
C PHE A 627 -2.30 25.58 -26.36
N LEU A 628 -2.09 26.06 -25.13
CA LEU A 628 -1.04 25.59 -24.23
C LEU A 628 -1.66 25.14 -22.90
N SER A 629 -1.06 24.14 -22.26
CA SER A 629 -1.39 23.77 -20.88
C SER A 629 -0.13 23.55 -20.06
N ILE A 630 -0.05 24.16 -18.88
CA ILE A 630 1.08 23.99 -17.98
C ILE A 630 0.95 22.67 -17.22
N GLY A 631 1.92 21.78 -17.41
CA GLY A 631 2.08 20.56 -16.64
C GLY A 631 2.89 20.84 -15.38
N SER A 632 2.26 21.42 -14.34
CA SER A 632 3.01 21.95 -13.18
C SER A 632 3.85 20.90 -12.45
N ASN A 633 3.41 19.64 -12.44
CA ASN A 633 4.09 18.57 -11.72
C ASN A 633 5.49 18.31 -12.31
N ASP A 634 5.56 18.11 -13.62
CA ASP A 634 6.82 17.82 -14.31
C ASP A 634 7.65 19.11 -14.50
N LEU A 635 6.99 20.26 -14.72
CA LEU A 635 7.64 21.57 -14.73
C LEU A 635 8.44 21.84 -13.45
N PHE A 636 7.83 21.57 -12.28
CA PHE A 636 8.49 21.83 -11.00
C PHE A 636 9.63 20.86 -10.74
N GLN A 637 9.43 19.59 -11.07
CA GLN A 637 10.48 18.58 -11.00
C GLN A 637 11.73 19.00 -11.81
N PHE A 638 11.55 19.50 -13.03
CA PHE A 638 12.69 19.94 -13.86
C PHE A 638 13.26 21.30 -13.45
N LEU A 639 12.44 22.25 -12.98
CA LEU A 639 12.93 23.53 -12.48
C LEU A 639 13.80 23.36 -11.21
N TYR A 640 13.44 22.43 -10.33
CA TYR A 640 14.20 22.15 -9.11
C TYR A 640 15.26 21.07 -9.26
N ALA A 641 15.25 20.31 -10.36
CA ALA A 641 16.03 19.09 -10.53
C ALA A 641 15.78 18.08 -9.39
N VAL A 642 14.51 17.90 -9.03
CA VAL A 642 14.09 17.06 -7.91
C VAL A 642 13.07 16.06 -8.41
N ASP A 643 13.40 14.79 -8.28
CA ASP A 643 12.45 13.71 -8.49
C ASP A 643 11.35 13.75 -7.42
N ARG A 644 10.10 13.90 -7.84
CA ARG A 644 8.94 13.92 -6.95
C ARG A 644 8.73 12.60 -6.20
N GLU A 645 9.30 11.51 -6.69
CA GLU A 645 9.22 10.19 -6.05
C GLU A 645 10.19 10.05 -4.88
N ASN A 646 11.23 10.88 -4.86
CA ASN A 646 12.24 10.82 -3.83
C ASN A 646 11.68 11.32 -2.49
N ALA A 647 11.32 10.39 -1.61
CA ALA A 647 10.73 10.67 -0.31
C ALA A 647 11.61 11.58 0.57
N ARG A 648 12.93 11.60 0.37
CA ARG A 648 13.83 12.50 1.12
C ARG A 648 13.68 13.97 0.72
N LEU A 649 13.07 14.25 -0.44
CA LEU A 649 12.97 15.57 -1.04
C LEU A 649 11.53 16.07 -1.20
N SER A 650 10.51 15.23 -0.98
CA SER A 650 9.10 15.54 -1.26
C SER A 650 8.56 16.79 -0.57
N ASN A 651 9.11 17.16 0.60
CA ASN A 651 8.69 18.32 1.39
C ASN A 651 9.72 19.47 1.38
N ARG A 652 10.74 19.40 0.52
CA ARG A 652 11.86 20.35 0.54
C ARG A 652 11.56 21.67 -0.17
N PHE A 653 10.68 21.65 -1.17
CA PHE A 653 10.40 22.80 -2.02
C PHE A 653 8.91 23.11 -2.04
N ASP A 654 8.55 24.32 -1.63
CA ASP A 654 7.18 24.80 -1.72
C ASP A 654 6.88 25.20 -3.18
N PRO A 655 5.78 24.73 -3.77
CA PRO A 655 5.32 25.23 -5.08
C PRO A 655 4.97 26.73 -5.07
N LEU A 656 4.62 27.31 -3.91
CA LEU A 656 4.38 28.75 -3.74
C LEU A 656 5.69 29.47 -3.41
N CYS A 657 6.57 29.58 -4.40
CA CYS A 657 7.80 30.34 -4.27
C CYS A 657 7.94 31.38 -5.38
N VAL A 658 8.81 32.37 -5.14
CA VAL A 658 9.03 33.48 -6.06
C VAL A 658 9.52 33.04 -7.44
N PRO A 659 10.56 32.18 -7.59
CA PRO A 659 11.03 31.74 -8.90
C PRO A 659 9.94 31.08 -9.76
N VAL A 660 9.17 30.17 -9.15
CA VAL A 660 8.11 29.43 -9.84
C VAL A 660 6.99 30.38 -10.26
N MET A 661 6.52 31.25 -9.37
CA MET A 661 5.47 32.22 -9.70
C MET A 661 5.91 33.22 -10.77
N ARG A 662 7.20 33.62 -10.80
CA ARG A 662 7.76 34.44 -11.89
C ARG A 662 7.71 33.70 -13.23
N VAL A 663 8.12 32.43 -13.27
CA VAL A 663 8.02 31.59 -14.47
C VAL A 663 6.57 31.51 -14.96
N LEU A 664 5.63 31.20 -14.07
CA LEU A 664 4.22 31.11 -14.44
C LEU A 664 3.67 32.45 -14.96
N ARG A 665 4.08 33.57 -14.36
CA ARG A 665 3.71 34.92 -14.81
C ARG A 665 4.27 35.22 -16.19
N ASP A 666 5.52 34.87 -16.44
CA ASP A 666 6.16 35.12 -17.73
C ASP A 666 5.49 34.29 -18.84
N VAL A 667 5.11 33.04 -18.55
CA VAL A 667 4.31 32.19 -19.45
C VAL A 667 2.92 32.78 -19.69
N CYS A 668 2.23 33.26 -18.64
CA CYS A 668 0.92 33.91 -18.79
C CYS A 668 1.00 35.17 -19.65
N ASN A 669 1.99 36.02 -19.41
CA ASN A 669 2.21 37.25 -20.18
C ASN A 669 2.55 36.95 -21.65
N ALA A 670 3.35 35.92 -21.91
CA ALA A 670 3.67 35.49 -23.27
C ALA A 670 2.42 34.94 -23.98
N ALA A 671 1.60 34.14 -23.29
CA ALA A 671 0.35 33.64 -23.85
C ALA A 671 -0.65 34.76 -24.17
N GLU A 672 -0.81 35.72 -23.25
CA GLU A 672 -1.68 36.89 -23.42
C GLU A 672 -1.23 37.76 -24.60
N ARG A 673 0.08 38.05 -24.70
CA ARG A 673 0.66 38.83 -25.80
C ARG A 673 0.41 38.20 -27.17
N ASN A 674 0.43 36.87 -27.26
CA ASN A 674 0.19 36.14 -28.52
C ASN A 674 -1.27 35.73 -28.72
N ASN A 675 -2.17 36.06 -27.79
CA ASN A 675 -3.58 35.67 -27.82
C ASN A 675 -3.80 34.16 -27.98
N ILE A 676 -2.94 33.34 -27.34
CA ILE A 676 -3.08 31.88 -27.33
C ILE A 676 -3.77 31.42 -26.03
N PRO A 677 -4.79 30.55 -26.09
CA PRO A 677 -5.41 29.98 -24.90
C PRO A 677 -4.39 29.23 -24.02
N LEU A 678 -4.34 29.59 -22.74
CA LEU A 678 -3.47 28.98 -21.74
C LEU A 678 -4.29 28.36 -20.61
N SER A 679 -3.92 27.15 -20.21
CA SER A 679 -4.48 26.46 -19.06
C SER A 679 -3.40 25.85 -18.16
N LEU A 680 -3.77 25.30 -17.00
CA LEU A 680 -2.88 24.49 -16.15
C LEU A 680 -3.64 23.24 -15.71
N CYS A 681 -3.01 22.07 -15.80
CA CYS A 681 -3.65 20.78 -15.47
C CYS A 681 -2.93 19.96 -14.39
N GLY A 682 -1.93 20.54 -13.71
CA GLY A 682 -1.23 19.88 -12.60
C GLY A 682 -1.92 20.05 -11.25
N GLU A 683 -1.39 19.38 -10.22
CA GLU A 683 -2.01 19.33 -8.88
C GLU A 683 -2.05 20.70 -8.18
N LEU A 684 -1.23 21.64 -8.63
CA LEU A 684 -1.23 23.01 -8.15
C LEU A 684 -2.59 23.72 -8.31
N ALA A 685 -3.42 23.30 -9.27
CA ALA A 685 -4.77 23.84 -9.45
C ALA A 685 -5.78 23.32 -8.41
N SER A 686 -5.46 22.26 -7.68
CA SER A 686 -6.42 21.53 -6.83
C SER A 686 -6.54 22.10 -5.40
N HIS A 687 -5.69 23.04 -4.99
CA HIS A 687 -5.78 23.66 -3.66
C HIS A 687 -6.20 25.13 -3.76
N PRO A 688 -7.16 25.61 -2.93
CA PRO A 688 -7.66 26.99 -2.99
C PRO A 688 -6.56 28.06 -2.92
N LEU A 689 -5.59 27.91 -2.01
CA LEU A 689 -4.50 28.89 -1.84
C LEU A 689 -3.61 28.98 -3.09
N THR A 690 -3.27 27.84 -3.70
CA THR A 690 -2.43 27.81 -4.90
C THR A 690 -3.21 28.24 -6.14
N ALA A 691 -4.49 27.88 -6.24
CA ALA A 691 -5.39 28.37 -7.27
C ALA A 691 -5.58 29.89 -7.20
N MET A 692 -5.63 30.48 -6.00
CA MET A 692 -5.64 31.93 -5.80
C MET A 692 -4.37 32.57 -6.37
N ALA A 693 -3.20 31.98 -6.08
CA ALA A 693 -1.94 32.45 -6.65
C ALA A 693 -1.94 32.38 -8.19
N LEU A 694 -2.42 31.27 -8.76
CA LEU A 694 -2.56 31.11 -10.22
C LEU A 694 -3.49 32.16 -10.84
N ALA A 695 -4.62 32.45 -10.20
CA ALA A 695 -5.54 33.50 -10.64
C ALA A 695 -4.87 34.88 -10.60
N ALA A 696 -4.12 35.17 -9.53
CA ALA A 696 -3.37 36.41 -9.37
C ALA A 696 -2.25 36.57 -10.41
N VAL A 697 -1.56 35.48 -10.77
CA VAL A 697 -0.53 35.46 -11.83
C VAL A 697 -1.11 35.81 -13.21
N GLY A 698 -2.40 35.56 -13.44
CA GLY A 698 -3.07 35.86 -14.71
C GLY A 698 -3.71 34.65 -15.38
N LEU A 699 -3.62 33.45 -14.78
CA LEU A 699 -4.22 32.26 -15.33
C LEU A 699 -5.75 32.32 -15.19
N ARG A 700 -6.48 31.94 -16.25
CA ARG A 700 -7.96 31.99 -16.28
C ARG A 700 -8.61 30.63 -16.44
N THR A 701 -7.90 29.66 -17.00
CA THR A 701 -8.37 28.28 -17.16
C THR A 701 -7.52 27.34 -16.31
N ILE A 702 -8.14 26.64 -15.37
CA ILE A 702 -7.47 25.66 -14.51
C ILE A 702 -8.22 24.34 -14.51
N SER A 703 -7.47 23.25 -14.58
CA SER A 703 -7.97 21.88 -14.59
C SER A 703 -7.42 21.12 -13.39
N MET A 704 -8.31 20.52 -12.61
CA MET A 704 -8.01 19.98 -11.28
C MET A 704 -8.75 18.66 -11.01
N SER A 705 -8.53 18.04 -9.86
CA SER A 705 -9.36 16.88 -9.46
C SER A 705 -10.83 17.27 -9.28
N ALA A 706 -11.76 16.35 -9.51
CA ALA A 706 -13.19 16.61 -9.35
C ALA A 706 -13.55 17.17 -7.96
N ALA A 707 -12.91 16.64 -6.91
CA ALA A 707 -13.12 17.08 -5.53
C ALA A 707 -12.70 18.53 -5.28
N ALA A 708 -11.74 19.06 -6.04
CA ALA A 708 -11.23 20.43 -5.87
C ALA A 708 -12.09 21.51 -6.53
N VAL A 709 -12.94 21.15 -7.51
CA VAL A 709 -13.74 22.12 -8.29
C VAL A 709 -14.62 22.99 -7.39
N GLY A 710 -15.29 22.38 -6.41
CA GLY A 710 -16.16 23.09 -5.46
C GLY A 710 -15.41 24.09 -4.57
N PRO A 711 -14.40 23.63 -3.78
CA PRO A 711 -13.56 24.51 -2.97
C PRO A 711 -12.91 25.64 -3.76
N VAL A 712 -12.36 25.35 -4.94
CA VAL A 712 -11.73 26.37 -5.79
C VAL A 712 -12.78 27.35 -6.33
N LYS A 713 -13.98 26.90 -6.68
CA LYS A 713 -15.07 27.79 -7.09
C LYS A 713 -15.48 28.75 -5.97
N ALA A 714 -15.59 28.27 -4.73
CA ALA A 714 -15.88 29.10 -3.57
C ALA A 714 -14.78 30.16 -3.35
N MET A 715 -13.52 29.74 -3.44
CA MET A 715 -12.37 30.64 -3.40
C MET A 715 -12.47 31.73 -4.47
N VAL A 716 -12.70 31.34 -5.74
CA VAL A 716 -12.83 32.28 -6.86
C VAL A 716 -13.95 33.31 -6.60
N GLN A 717 -15.13 32.87 -6.15
CA GLN A 717 -16.26 33.77 -5.87
C GLN A 717 -16.01 34.73 -4.69
N SER A 718 -15.10 34.36 -3.79
CA SER A 718 -14.69 35.21 -2.66
C SER A 718 -13.51 36.14 -2.98
N LEU A 719 -12.80 35.91 -4.09
CA LEU A 719 -11.57 36.59 -4.48
C LEU A 719 -11.85 37.91 -5.23
N ASP A 720 -11.01 38.92 -4.99
CA ASP A 720 -10.83 40.09 -5.85
C ASP A 720 -9.50 39.90 -6.60
N ALA A 721 -9.57 39.55 -7.89
CA ALA A 721 -8.41 39.15 -8.67
C ALA A 721 -7.45 40.31 -8.92
N GLY A 722 -7.96 41.52 -9.13
CA GLY A 722 -7.17 42.74 -9.27
C GLY A 722 -6.31 43.03 -8.04
N LYS A 723 -6.89 42.97 -6.83
CA LYS A 723 -6.14 43.13 -5.58
C LYS A 723 -5.11 42.02 -5.37
N ALA A 724 -5.49 40.77 -5.64
CA ALA A 724 -4.59 39.63 -5.48
C ALA A 724 -3.40 39.71 -6.44
N LYS A 725 -3.62 40.13 -7.69
CA LYS A 725 -2.56 40.38 -8.68
C LYS A 725 -1.60 41.48 -8.20
N ALA A 726 -2.12 42.62 -7.78
CA ALA A 726 -1.29 43.72 -7.30
C ALA A 726 -0.45 43.34 -6.07
N PHE A 727 -1.04 42.58 -5.13
CA PHE A 727 -0.34 42.05 -3.97
C PHE A 727 0.77 41.08 -4.37
N LEU A 728 0.45 40.12 -5.24
CA LEU A 728 1.41 39.14 -5.73
C LEU A 728 2.58 39.80 -6.47
N ASP A 729 2.31 40.74 -7.38
CA ASP A 729 3.34 41.46 -8.13
C ASP A 729 4.31 42.21 -7.20
N CYS A 730 3.81 42.77 -6.09
CA CYS A 730 4.65 43.38 -5.05
C CYS A 730 5.55 42.34 -4.36
N MET A 731 4.99 41.20 -3.96
CA MET A 731 5.76 40.12 -3.31
C MET A 731 6.79 39.51 -4.25
N LEU A 732 6.47 39.34 -5.54
CA LEU A 732 7.40 38.83 -6.53
C LEU A 732 8.59 39.77 -6.80
N ALA A 733 8.56 41.02 -6.35
CA ALA A 733 9.72 41.91 -6.39
C ALA A 733 10.75 41.59 -5.28
N ASP A 734 10.31 41.01 -4.15
CA ASP A 734 11.17 40.61 -3.04
C ASP A 734 11.52 39.12 -3.11
N ALA A 735 12.80 38.81 -3.34
CA ALA A 735 13.28 37.43 -3.46
C ALA A 735 13.30 36.65 -2.12
N SER A 736 13.12 37.34 -0.98
CA SER A 736 13.22 36.74 0.36
C SER A 736 11.86 36.43 1.01
N CYS A 737 10.75 36.73 0.33
CA CYS A 737 9.42 36.57 0.91
C CYS A 737 8.99 35.09 1.02
N ASP A 738 8.37 34.75 2.15
CA ASP A 738 7.62 33.50 2.31
C ASP A 738 6.23 33.69 1.69
N LEU A 739 6.15 33.38 0.40
CA LEU A 739 4.96 33.68 -0.40
C LEU A 739 3.71 32.96 0.12
N ARG A 740 3.84 31.72 0.63
CA ARG A 740 2.71 30.99 1.20
C ARG A 740 2.12 31.71 2.40
N LYS A 741 2.97 32.14 3.33
CA LYS A 741 2.56 32.87 4.53
C LYS A 741 1.91 34.20 4.17
N GLU A 742 2.50 34.94 3.24
CA GLU A 742 2.00 36.23 2.79
C GLU A 742 0.66 36.11 2.05
N LEU A 743 0.48 35.09 1.20
CA LEU A 743 -0.79 34.82 0.53
C LEU A 743 -1.89 34.37 1.51
N ARG A 744 -1.56 33.59 2.55
CA ARG A 744 -2.51 33.25 3.62
C ARG A 744 -2.97 34.51 4.37
N ARG A 745 -2.03 35.41 4.71
CA ARG A 745 -2.38 36.68 5.34
C ARG A 745 -3.29 37.52 4.45
N PHE A 746 -2.98 37.63 3.15
CA PHE A 746 -3.82 38.33 2.20
C PHE A 746 -5.25 37.75 2.14
N ALA A 747 -5.37 36.42 2.11
CA ALA A 747 -6.65 35.74 2.08
C ALA A 747 -7.47 36.01 3.35
N GLU A 748 -6.86 35.94 4.53
CA GLU A 748 -7.51 36.27 5.81
C GLU A 748 -7.99 37.72 5.84
N GLU A 749 -7.13 38.68 5.45
CA GLU A 749 -7.45 40.11 5.46
C GLU A 749 -8.56 40.49 4.47
N ASN A 750 -8.69 39.76 3.36
CA ASN A 750 -9.67 40.05 2.30
C ASN A 750 -10.89 39.10 2.33
N GLY A 751 -10.96 38.20 3.30
CA GLY A 751 -12.04 37.22 3.44
C GLY A 751 -12.15 36.28 2.24
N VAL A 752 -11.01 35.82 1.72
CA VAL A 752 -10.95 34.81 0.65
C VAL A 752 -11.05 33.42 1.28
N GLU A 753 -11.98 32.61 0.79
CA GLU A 753 -12.20 31.25 1.29
C GLU A 753 -11.08 30.31 0.81
N ILE A 754 -10.05 30.11 1.63
CA ILE A 754 -8.90 29.27 1.33
C ILE A 754 -8.79 28.00 2.20
N ASP A 755 -9.77 27.76 3.08
CA ASP A 755 -9.71 26.72 4.13
C ASP A 755 -9.32 25.33 3.58
N GLU A 756 -8.20 24.83 4.11
CA GLU A 756 -7.72 23.44 4.00
C GLU A 756 -8.57 22.48 4.87
#